data_AF-A0A8S1P4A4-F1
#
_entry.id   AF-A0A8S1P4A4-F1
#
_cell.length_a   1.000
_cell.length_b   1.000
_cell.length_c   1.000
_cell.angle_alpha   90.00
_cell.angle_beta   90.00
_cell.angle_gamma   90.00
#
_symmetry.space_group_name_H-M   'P 1'
#
loop_
_entity.id
_entity.type
_entity.pdbx_description
1 polymer ?
#
loop_
_entity_poly.entity_id
_entity_poly.type
_entity_poly.pdbx_seq_one_letter_code
_entity_poly.pdbx_strand_id
1 'polypeptide(L)'
;MEQGSSNLKQHIRQTLKNRMLIVIVLMFFIQSSQTQTLVYQNFFGSLTNMMIDWEIQQNDGHTVQLTSCGTKNILKISECSVYIYNTVIVKSFQLRSHNQIVIQFLFWRFNFNNKDFIIEIDKQIVHSQIYRNSPTSLCSSSVNNNDIIQISITVQHVNSLAVVKLKSDWGGWGLSNFQLFIDYIETLYEGCFSQNQVFVKGCSYCVKGECIECQEGWEYNIIQKECNTICGDQKIVYDEECEDDNLKPFDGCYLCKFSCPQNCFNCQFGVCLKCQGGYKWNSIQNQCVSICNDNWQQIENEQCDDGNNIQFDGCYKCQLTCQIECQFCQQGTCIICIDGWHLIDNKSLISNENCDDGNNIQDDGCFDCQYECSSGCLSCYNKSFCIKCQTNFEIINYQCQPICGDRIVIYEQEDCDDGNDIPYDGCYNCQFQCQQVCYLCEYGICLLPCSEDKQYIDGQCIIPNNDSEELSIVDTCLYQGCLKCSLNLCIICESGYILENGICLMCGNGIRQDDEQCDDGNNLNQDGCSNLCIIENQWNCTENVNFFSQCFRITTPSVTYLNQTFNYQYVTLTYTNQVKLDLSTFIFLDQNSFSIENLNPNQYQIILIPLIEIDQNQLKNISYELSIDIYQPTDFNPRLKLIFNALLWDQNDLPVYPSEQFITLKVPKILSEVQIETANNFQTLNYGIMMSLMILSILMILCREFEIFQEILDILQFQSFLKYINVNYPQNLFIYFESSDFVQITPLLIQSNFGNILGQFIPQIQVQTSGKFQQYQVNADLLTNLYCQFAQIILALFAFIFAHQFVKLVYQYCFTQKFLNSIDQLKSNFQKKIYIWIYYKIQLVQEFQKILTIQGITQFIQANSWDLLFKVFLFLHSSQQQGLRQNLSIVICFIILLITAKIMINTFRGQFKKINIYQLKNSQLETLILFKKTMFLIILIAIQVQPIVQCILLSFILFIYVGFLLTNYKLDFDLILKTWTEIPVILFTLINLSFCDDFEKFITPSKQILLGFFQICLLILSLFAPIIKLSLKFYQKLRISRKQREKQQMMKTAKIFEILKW
;
A
#
# COMPACT_ATOMS: atom_id res chain seq x y z
N MET A 1 61.54 21.54 -30.53
CA MET A 1 60.63 20.40 -30.28
C MET A 1 59.56 20.67 -29.22
N GLU A 2 59.58 21.80 -28.51
CA GLU A 2 58.58 22.09 -27.45
C GLU A 2 57.30 22.77 -27.95
N GLN A 3 57.33 23.56 -29.04
CA GLN A 3 56.12 24.16 -29.63
C GLN A 3 55.22 23.16 -30.40
N GLY A 4 55.71 21.95 -30.69
CA GLY A 4 54.93 20.88 -31.34
C GLY A 4 54.06 20.06 -30.38
N SER A 5 54.34 20.14 -29.07
CA SER A 5 53.62 19.42 -28.01
C SER A 5 52.32 20.12 -27.60
N SER A 6 52.32 21.46 -27.55
CA SER A 6 51.12 22.24 -27.20
C SER A 6 50.05 22.19 -28.30
N ASN A 7 50.45 22.33 -29.56
CA ASN A 7 49.56 22.23 -30.71
C ASN A 7 48.98 20.81 -30.89
N LEU A 8 49.73 19.75 -30.55
CA LEU A 8 49.21 18.38 -30.60
C LEU A 8 48.19 18.12 -29.47
N LYS A 9 48.41 18.66 -28.26
CA LYS A 9 47.43 18.61 -27.16
C LYS A 9 46.16 19.42 -27.48
N GLN A 10 46.29 20.58 -28.13
CA GLN A 10 45.16 21.38 -28.59
C GLN A 10 44.38 20.68 -29.71
N HIS A 11 45.08 20.08 -30.68
CA HIS A 11 44.44 19.38 -31.81
C HIS A 11 43.78 18.05 -31.39
N ILE A 12 44.34 17.34 -30.41
CA ILE A 12 43.71 16.17 -29.76
C ILE A 12 42.47 16.60 -28.95
N ARG A 13 42.54 17.72 -28.21
CA ARG A 13 41.36 18.30 -27.53
C ARG A 13 40.25 18.69 -28.51
N GLN A 14 40.59 19.21 -29.70
CA GLN A 14 39.61 19.67 -30.69
C GLN A 14 39.01 18.52 -31.52
N THR A 15 39.79 17.45 -31.79
CA THR A 15 39.27 16.22 -32.41
C THR A 15 38.48 15.33 -31.45
N LEU A 16 38.81 15.33 -30.16
CA LEU A 16 37.94 14.78 -29.12
C LEU A 16 36.67 15.62 -28.96
N LYS A 17 36.74 16.95 -29.01
CA LYS A 17 35.55 17.84 -28.97
C LYS A 17 34.60 17.61 -30.14
N ASN A 18 35.07 17.40 -31.37
CA ASN A 18 34.19 17.20 -32.54
C ASN A 18 33.63 15.78 -32.66
N ARG A 19 34.33 14.75 -32.14
CA ARG A 19 33.79 13.38 -32.01
C ARG A 19 32.86 13.26 -30.82
N MET A 20 33.18 13.95 -29.71
CA MET A 20 32.23 14.22 -28.63
C MET A 20 31.06 15.04 -29.13
N LEU A 21 31.19 16.00 -30.06
CA LEU A 21 30.05 16.78 -30.55
C LEU A 21 29.05 15.92 -31.34
N ILE A 22 29.52 14.94 -32.11
CA ILE A 22 28.63 14.00 -32.81
C ILE A 22 28.02 13.00 -31.82
N VAL A 23 28.76 12.58 -30.79
CA VAL A 23 28.24 11.76 -29.68
C VAL A 23 27.33 12.57 -28.77
N ILE A 24 27.56 13.87 -28.59
CA ILE A 24 26.77 14.83 -27.81
C ILE A 24 25.57 15.28 -28.61
N VAL A 25 25.59 15.27 -29.95
CA VAL A 25 24.43 15.51 -30.82
C VAL A 25 23.60 14.24 -30.96
N LEU A 26 24.21 13.05 -31.04
CA LEU A 26 23.49 11.77 -30.95
C LEU A 26 22.98 11.52 -29.53
N MET A 27 23.73 11.89 -28.49
CA MET A 27 23.28 11.89 -27.10
C MET A 27 22.29 13.03 -26.86
N PHE A 28 22.42 14.24 -27.43
CA PHE A 28 21.37 15.27 -27.35
C PHE A 28 20.11 14.79 -28.04
N PHE A 29 20.18 14.08 -29.18
CA PHE A 29 18.99 13.47 -29.78
C PHE A 29 18.42 12.29 -28.95
N ILE A 30 19.21 11.71 -28.04
CA ILE A 30 18.79 10.67 -27.07
C ILE A 30 18.38 11.29 -25.70
N GLN A 31 18.77 12.54 -25.41
CA GLN A 31 18.68 13.19 -24.10
C GLN A 31 17.83 14.49 -24.14
N SER A 32 17.51 15.02 -25.32
CA SER A 32 16.61 16.18 -25.52
C SER A 32 15.19 15.74 -25.83
N SER A 33 14.84 14.57 -25.35
CA SER A 33 13.58 13.95 -25.63
C SER A 33 13.13 13.38 -24.29
N GLN A 34 12.47 14.23 -23.48
CA GLN A 34 11.84 13.76 -22.25
C GLN A 34 10.93 12.61 -22.64
N THR A 35 11.28 11.41 -22.19
CA THR A 35 10.56 10.20 -22.57
C THR A 35 9.26 10.23 -21.81
N GLN A 36 8.18 10.59 -22.50
CA GLN A 36 6.83 10.42 -22.00
C GLN A 36 6.61 8.92 -21.80
N THR A 37 6.67 8.50 -20.55
CA THR A 37 6.34 7.14 -20.15
C THR A 37 4.83 7.03 -20.04
N LEU A 38 4.23 6.14 -20.81
CA LEU A 38 2.82 5.79 -20.65
C LEU A 38 2.68 5.07 -19.31
N VAL A 39 2.00 5.70 -18.36
CA VAL A 39 1.79 5.15 -17.01
C VAL A 39 0.46 4.45 -16.91
N TYR A 40 -0.54 4.93 -17.64
CA TYR A 40 -1.89 4.38 -17.60
C TYR A 40 -2.49 4.31 -19.01
N GLN A 41 -3.05 3.17 -19.39
CA GLN A 41 -3.77 2.98 -20.65
C GLN A 41 -5.08 2.26 -20.38
N ASN A 42 -6.15 2.77 -21.01
CA ASN A 42 -7.55 2.45 -20.75
C ASN A 42 -8.04 3.01 -19.42
N PHE A 43 -9.08 3.85 -19.48
CA PHE A 43 -9.84 4.20 -18.27
C PHE A 43 -10.36 2.91 -17.60
N PHE A 44 -10.58 1.82 -18.37
CA PHE A 44 -11.14 0.51 -17.99
C PHE A 44 -10.12 -0.64 -17.98
N GLY A 45 -9.10 -0.58 -17.12
CA GLY A 45 -8.30 -1.76 -16.78
C GLY A 45 -9.09 -2.78 -15.95
N SER A 46 -8.75 -4.07 -16.05
CA SER A 46 -9.38 -5.15 -15.28
C SER A 46 -9.20 -4.97 -13.77
N LEU A 47 -10.27 -5.16 -13.00
CA LEU A 47 -10.32 -5.26 -11.54
C LEU A 47 -9.17 -6.12 -10.98
N THR A 48 -8.17 -5.47 -10.42
CA THR A 48 -7.31 -6.06 -9.38
C THR A 48 -6.88 -4.96 -8.39
N ASN A 49 -7.38 -5.08 -7.16
CA ASN A 49 -6.74 -4.71 -5.89
C ASN A 49 -6.65 -3.25 -5.41
N MET A 50 -7.43 -2.30 -5.94
CA MET A 50 -7.75 -1.06 -5.21
C MET A 50 -9.15 -0.56 -5.61
N MET A 51 -10.12 -0.66 -4.70
CA MET A 51 -11.44 -0.02 -4.81
C MET A 51 -11.41 1.36 -4.13
N ILE A 52 -10.46 2.22 -4.51
CA ILE A 52 -10.44 3.64 -4.09
C ILE A 52 -10.43 4.57 -5.32
N ASP A 53 -10.29 4.06 -6.55
CA ASP A 53 -9.86 4.91 -7.67
C ASP A 53 -10.98 5.72 -8.37
N TRP A 54 -12.25 5.65 -7.91
CA TRP A 54 -13.37 6.29 -8.62
C TRP A 54 -14.44 6.83 -7.68
N GLU A 55 -14.65 8.14 -7.71
CA GLU A 55 -15.90 8.75 -7.25
C GLU A 55 -16.66 9.30 -8.46
N ILE A 56 -17.87 8.80 -8.68
CA ILE A 56 -18.86 9.44 -9.55
C ILE A 56 -19.87 10.09 -8.61
N GLN A 57 -19.66 11.36 -8.28
CA GLN A 57 -20.65 12.11 -7.53
C GLN A 57 -21.82 12.42 -8.47
N GLN A 58 -22.94 11.72 -8.25
CA GLN A 58 -24.23 11.99 -8.86
C GLN A 58 -25.16 12.52 -7.79
N ASN A 59 -25.82 13.66 -8.04
CA ASN A 59 -26.79 14.17 -7.09
C ASN A 59 -28.14 13.43 -7.11
N ASP A 60 -28.46 12.60 -8.12
CA ASP A 60 -29.77 11.94 -8.22
C ASP A 60 -29.71 10.55 -8.92
N GLY A 61 -29.58 9.47 -8.15
CA GLY A 61 -30.19 8.14 -8.38
C GLY A 61 -30.09 7.38 -9.74
N HIS A 62 -29.16 7.67 -10.66
CA HIS A 62 -29.16 7.04 -12.00
C HIS A 62 -27.91 6.19 -12.34
N THR A 63 -28.11 4.94 -12.75
CA THR A 63 -27.04 3.99 -13.04
C THR A 63 -26.12 4.42 -14.20
N VAL A 64 -24.80 4.43 -13.97
CA VAL A 64 -23.77 4.51 -15.03
C VAL A 64 -23.73 3.18 -15.77
N GLN A 65 -23.80 3.21 -17.10
CA GLN A 65 -23.77 2.00 -17.92
C GLN A 65 -22.62 2.05 -18.92
N LEU A 66 -21.80 1.01 -18.92
CA LEU A 66 -20.85 0.76 -19.99
C LEU A 66 -21.64 0.26 -21.20
N THR A 67 -21.66 1.04 -22.29
CA THR A 67 -22.29 0.62 -23.56
C THR A 67 -21.20 0.33 -24.57
N SER A 68 -21.18 -0.91 -25.07
CA SER A 68 -20.27 -1.32 -26.14
C SER A 68 -20.90 -0.98 -27.50
N CYS A 69 -20.39 0.04 -28.19
CA CYS A 69 -20.68 0.26 -29.60
C CYS A 69 -19.57 -0.40 -30.44
N GLY A 70 -19.60 -1.73 -30.59
CA GLY A 70 -18.59 -2.48 -31.36
C GLY A 70 -17.25 -2.64 -30.62
N THR A 71 -16.11 -2.50 -31.32
CA THR A 71 -14.77 -2.82 -30.79
C THR A 71 -14.22 -1.82 -29.76
N LYS A 72 -15.02 -0.88 -29.25
CA LYS A 72 -14.59 0.15 -28.30
C LYS A 72 -15.54 0.20 -27.10
N ASN A 73 -14.98 0.06 -25.90
CA ASN A 73 -15.71 0.27 -24.65
C ASN A 73 -15.90 1.77 -24.44
N ILE A 74 -17.14 2.22 -24.48
CA ILE A 74 -17.50 3.62 -24.24
C ILE A 74 -18.13 3.69 -22.85
N LEU A 75 -17.61 4.55 -21.99
CA LEU A 75 -18.32 4.91 -20.76
C LEU A 75 -19.46 5.85 -21.13
N LYS A 76 -20.70 5.45 -20.87
CA LYS A 76 -21.86 6.31 -21.08
C LYS A 76 -22.40 6.72 -19.71
N ILE A 77 -22.48 8.02 -19.49
CA ILE A 77 -23.17 8.57 -18.34
C ILE A 77 -24.60 8.92 -18.79
N SER A 78 -25.56 8.13 -18.30
CA SER A 78 -27.04 8.22 -18.44
C SER A 78 -27.72 7.60 -19.68
N GLU A 79 -28.81 6.87 -19.40
CA GLU A 79 -29.90 6.52 -20.33
C GLU A 79 -31.22 7.03 -19.77
N CYS A 80 -31.49 8.34 -19.82
CA CYS A 80 -32.86 8.84 -19.64
C CYS A 80 -33.03 10.22 -20.28
N SER A 81 -34.20 10.43 -20.87
CA SER A 81 -34.69 11.67 -21.46
C SER A 81 -35.11 12.72 -20.41
N VAL A 82 -34.41 12.76 -19.26
CA VAL A 82 -34.60 13.77 -18.20
C VAL A 82 -33.23 14.31 -17.81
N TYR A 83 -33.07 15.62 -17.95
CA TYR A 83 -31.81 16.35 -17.84
C TYR A 83 -31.18 16.21 -16.45
N ILE A 84 -30.03 15.53 -16.37
CA ILE A 84 -29.21 15.41 -15.15
C ILE A 84 -28.39 16.70 -14.97
N TYR A 85 -28.45 17.28 -13.78
CA TYR A 85 -27.59 18.39 -13.36
C TYR A 85 -26.23 17.85 -12.89
N ASN A 86 -25.13 18.42 -13.39
CA ASN A 86 -23.76 18.23 -12.89
C ASN A 86 -23.26 16.77 -12.78
N THR A 87 -22.84 16.18 -13.88
CA THR A 87 -22.12 14.89 -13.84
C THR A 87 -20.63 15.12 -13.62
N VAL A 88 -20.05 14.49 -12.59
CA VAL A 88 -18.61 14.57 -12.27
C VAL A 88 -18.02 13.16 -12.23
N ILE A 89 -16.91 12.94 -12.92
CA ILE A 89 -16.04 11.77 -12.74
C ILE A 89 -14.76 12.26 -12.07
N VAL A 90 -14.39 11.68 -10.93
CA VAL A 90 -13.08 11.92 -10.28
C VAL A 90 -12.29 10.63 -10.30
N LYS A 91 -11.01 10.72 -10.68
CA LYS A 91 -10.05 9.61 -10.63
C LYS A 91 -8.70 10.10 -10.16
N SER A 92 -8.16 9.46 -9.13
CA SER A 92 -6.80 9.68 -8.63
C SER A 92 -5.81 8.74 -9.33
N PHE A 93 -4.58 9.22 -9.51
CA PHE A 93 -3.46 8.46 -10.06
C PHE A 93 -2.25 8.63 -9.16
N GLN A 94 -1.71 7.53 -8.63
CA GLN A 94 -0.42 7.56 -7.95
C GLN A 94 0.70 7.45 -8.98
N LEU A 95 1.57 8.46 -9.02
CA LEU A 95 2.60 8.65 -10.03
C LEU A 95 3.99 8.68 -9.39
N ARG A 96 4.96 8.11 -10.11
CA ARG A 96 6.40 8.21 -9.75
C ARG A 96 6.89 9.63 -10.04
N SER A 97 8.07 10.01 -9.56
CA SER A 97 8.63 11.37 -9.78
C SER A 97 8.63 11.79 -11.26
N HIS A 98 8.03 12.93 -11.54
CA HIS A 98 7.86 13.50 -12.88
C HIS A 98 7.74 15.02 -12.80
N ASN A 99 7.84 15.71 -13.93
CA ASN A 99 7.63 17.17 -14.01
C ASN A 99 6.36 17.56 -14.74
N GLN A 100 5.78 16.63 -15.49
CA GLN A 100 4.67 16.91 -16.38
C GLN A 100 3.83 15.66 -16.57
N ILE A 101 2.52 15.87 -16.63
CA ILE A 101 1.53 14.86 -17.01
C ILE A 101 0.95 15.23 -18.35
N VAL A 102 0.70 14.22 -19.19
CA VAL A 102 -0.11 14.35 -20.40
C VAL A 102 -1.28 13.38 -20.36
N ILE A 103 -2.50 13.91 -20.48
CA ILE A 103 -3.74 13.13 -20.55
C ILE A 103 -4.28 13.16 -21.98
N GLN A 104 -4.62 12.00 -22.53
CA GLN A 104 -5.21 11.87 -23.86
C GLN A 104 -6.44 10.96 -23.83
N PHE A 105 -7.54 11.37 -24.45
CA PHE A 105 -8.71 10.50 -24.65
C PHE A 105 -9.60 10.98 -25.81
N LEU A 106 -10.51 10.12 -26.25
CA LEU A 106 -11.58 10.47 -27.18
C LEU A 106 -12.83 10.82 -26.38
N PHE A 107 -13.26 12.08 -26.48
CA PHE A 107 -14.50 12.60 -25.92
C PHE A 107 -15.66 12.34 -26.89
N TRP A 108 -16.70 11.69 -26.37
CA TRP A 108 -17.93 11.39 -27.07
C TRP A 108 -19.05 12.26 -26.53
N ARG A 109 -19.75 12.93 -27.44
CA ARG A 109 -20.74 13.93 -27.09
C ARG A 109 -22.14 13.40 -27.40
N PHE A 110 -23.07 13.39 -26.45
CA PHE A 110 -24.45 12.92 -26.63
C PHE A 110 -25.47 13.97 -26.17
N ASN A 111 -26.28 14.50 -27.09
CA ASN A 111 -27.28 15.52 -26.74
C ASN A 111 -26.71 16.75 -25.98
N PHE A 112 -25.52 17.22 -26.38
CA PHE A 112 -24.72 18.22 -25.67
C PHE A 112 -24.76 19.57 -26.43
N ASN A 113 -25.74 20.41 -26.11
CA ASN A 113 -26.00 21.69 -26.79
C ASN A 113 -25.68 22.89 -25.90
N ASN A 114 -24.68 23.71 -26.28
CA ASN A 114 -24.27 24.94 -25.58
C ASN A 114 -23.92 24.69 -24.10
N LYS A 115 -23.22 23.59 -23.82
CA LYS A 115 -22.79 23.22 -22.47
C LYS A 115 -21.28 23.11 -22.38
N ASP A 116 -20.79 23.23 -21.16
CA ASP A 116 -19.37 23.25 -20.85
C ASP A 116 -18.93 21.85 -20.43
N PHE A 117 -17.78 21.44 -20.95
CA PHE A 117 -17.03 20.29 -20.45
C PHE A 117 -15.74 20.83 -19.83
N ILE A 118 -15.54 20.52 -18.55
CA ILE A 118 -14.47 21.04 -17.71
C ILE A 118 -13.61 19.86 -17.24
N ILE A 119 -12.31 20.04 -17.31
CA ILE A 119 -11.32 19.09 -16.82
C ILE A 119 -10.47 19.82 -15.79
N GLU A 120 -10.48 19.28 -14.57
CA GLU A 120 -9.69 19.73 -13.43
C GLU A 120 -8.58 18.69 -13.17
N ILE A 121 -7.36 19.14 -12.91
CA ILE A 121 -6.29 18.32 -12.33
C ILE A 121 -5.85 19.01 -11.04
N ASP A 122 -5.85 18.31 -9.92
CA ASP A 122 -5.49 18.85 -8.59
C ASP A 122 -6.23 20.15 -8.25
N LYS A 123 -7.54 20.19 -8.54
CA LYS A 123 -8.43 21.36 -8.36
C LYS A 123 -8.14 22.55 -9.30
N GLN A 124 -7.18 22.45 -10.21
CA GLN A 124 -6.94 23.45 -11.26
C GLN A 124 -7.68 23.09 -12.55
N ILE A 125 -8.47 24.02 -13.10
CA ILE A 125 -9.13 23.85 -14.41
C ILE A 125 -8.07 23.91 -15.51
N VAL A 126 -7.82 22.78 -16.17
CA VAL A 126 -6.80 22.64 -17.22
C VAL A 126 -7.40 22.63 -18.62
N HIS A 127 -8.70 22.38 -18.73
CA HIS A 127 -9.45 22.48 -19.98
C HIS A 127 -10.90 22.85 -19.71
N SER A 128 -11.44 23.79 -20.48
CA SER A 128 -12.86 24.15 -20.48
C SER A 128 -13.27 24.52 -21.90
N GLN A 129 -14.30 23.87 -22.43
CA GLN A 129 -14.77 24.12 -23.79
C GLN A 129 -16.30 24.04 -23.91
N ILE A 130 -16.87 25.02 -24.60
CA ILE A 130 -18.30 25.09 -24.92
C ILE A 130 -18.55 24.44 -26.27
N TYR A 131 -19.38 23.39 -26.30
CA TYR A 131 -19.71 22.70 -27.55
C TYR A 131 -21.09 23.13 -28.07
N ARG A 132 -21.11 23.76 -29.26
CA ARG A 132 -22.33 24.25 -29.94
C ARG A 132 -22.66 23.29 -31.09
N ASN A 133 -23.59 22.34 -30.90
CA ASN A 133 -24.37 21.57 -31.91
C ASN A 133 -24.88 20.22 -31.35
N SER A 134 -26.00 19.72 -31.88
CA SER A 134 -26.71 18.53 -31.37
C SER A 134 -26.12 17.23 -31.93
N PRO A 135 -25.60 16.31 -31.10
CA PRO A 135 -25.03 15.03 -31.55
C PRO A 135 -26.09 13.97 -31.89
N THR A 136 -25.68 12.97 -32.66
CA THR A 136 -26.48 11.78 -33.02
C THR A 136 -26.39 10.65 -31.98
N SER A 137 -27.19 9.58 -32.13
CA SER A 137 -27.25 8.45 -31.18
C SER A 137 -25.98 7.58 -31.18
N LEU A 138 -25.55 7.14 -29.97
CA LEU A 138 -24.32 6.37 -29.65
C LEU A 138 -23.88 5.33 -30.70
N CYS A 139 -24.81 4.49 -31.19
CA CYS A 139 -24.49 3.36 -32.05
C CYS A 139 -25.27 3.38 -33.38
N SER A 140 -25.44 4.54 -34.02
CA SER A 140 -25.99 4.57 -35.38
C SER A 140 -24.92 4.25 -36.43
N SER A 141 -25.31 3.61 -37.53
CA SER A 141 -24.42 3.24 -38.66
C SER A 141 -23.82 4.43 -39.42
N SER A 142 -24.08 5.66 -38.98
CA SER A 142 -23.62 6.91 -39.58
C SER A 142 -23.14 7.89 -38.51
N VAL A 143 -22.11 7.52 -37.74
CA VAL A 143 -21.43 8.45 -36.83
C VAL A 143 -20.70 9.49 -37.68
N ASN A 144 -21.08 10.76 -37.57
CA ASN A 144 -20.34 11.85 -38.19
C ASN A 144 -19.03 12.11 -37.41
N ASN A 145 -17.91 12.33 -38.09
CA ASN A 145 -16.59 12.60 -37.47
C ASN A 145 -16.59 13.79 -36.48
N ASN A 146 -17.60 14.67 -36.53
CA ASN A 146 -17.74 15.82 -35.64
C ASN A 146 -18.34 15.48 -34.25
N ASP A 147 -18.75 14.22 -34.02
CA ASP A 147 -19.34 13.76 -32.75
C ASP A 147 -18.29 13.18 -31.77
N ILE A 148 -17.06 12.95 -32.26
CA ILE A 148 -15.91 12.44 -31.48
C ILE A 148 -14.79 13.47 -31.52
N ILE A 149 -14.30 13.89 -30.36
CA ILE A 149 -13.26 14.92 -30.24
C ILE A 149 -12.08 14.32 -29.48
N GLN A 150 -10.89 14.39 -30.06
CA GLN A 150 -9.67 14.00 -29.35
C GLN A 150 -9.23 15.13 -28.42
N ILE A 151 -9.18 14.85 -27.13
CA ILE A 151 -8.68 15.77 -26.11
C ILE A 151 -7.28 15.30 -25.70
N SER A 152 -6.31 16.20 -25.75
CA SER A 152 -4.94 15.99 -25.28
C SER A 152 -4.52 17.21 -24.46
N ILE A 153 -4.19 17.00 -23.19
CA ILE A 153 -3.89 18.07 -22.24
C ILE A 153 -2.54 17.77 -21.59
N THR A 154 -1.69 18.79 -21.54
CA THR A 154 -0.36 18.72 -20.93
C THR A 154 -0.33 19.69 -19.74
N VAL A 155 0.04 19.20 -18.57
CA VAL A 155 0.03 19.97 -17.31
C VAL A 155 1.35 19.77 -16.59
N GLN A 156 1.97 20.85 -16.13
CA GLN A 156 3.12 20.77 -15.23
C GLN A 156 2.64 20.24 -13.89
N HIS A 157 3.19 19.12 -13.46
CA HIS A 157 2.75 18.42 -12.27
C HIS A 157 3.92 17.62 -11.72
N VAL A 158 4.15 17.75 -10.41
CA VAL A 158 5.32 17.20 -9.71
C VAL A 158 4.91 16.28 -8.55
N ASN A 159 3.66 16.37 -8.09
CA ASN A 159 3.16 15.59 -6.97
C ASN A 159 3.14 14.08 -7.29
N SER A 160 3.28 13.24 -6.27
CA SER A 160 3.14 11.78 -6.41
C SER A 160 1.70 11.31 -6.57
N LEU A 161 0.72 12.21 -6.40
CA LEU A 161 -0.70 11.95 -6.59
C LEU A 161 -1.26 13.00 -7.55
N ALA A 162 -1.94 12.57 -8.61
CA ALA A 162 -2.66 13.42 -9.54
C ALA A 162 -4.15 13.10 -9.50
N VAL A 163 -5.01 14.08 -9.20
CA VAL A 163 -6.46 13.91 -9.15
C VAL A 163 -7.09 14.53 -10.39
N VAL A 164 -7.59 13.71 -11.30
CA VAL A 164 -8.26 14.13 -12.54
C VAL A 164 -9.76 14.12 -12.35
N LYS A 165 -10.39 15.28 -12.51
CA LYS A 165 -11.82 15.48 -12.38
C LYS A 165 -12.41 15.99 -13.68
N LEU A 166 -13.35 15.23 -14.24
CA LEU A 166 -14.07 15.55 -15.48
C LEU A 166 -15.50 15.95 -15.11
N LYS A 167 -15.89 17.18 -15.40
CA LYS A 167 -17.21 17.72 -15.07
C LYS A 167 -17.92 18.18 -16.33
N SER A 168 -19.21 17.88 -16.41
CA SER A 168 -20.13 18.57 -17.32
C SER A 168 -21.32 19.10 -16.55
N ASP A 169 -21.69 20.34 -16.86
CA ASP A 169 -22.86 20.94 -16.23
C ASP A 169 -24.15 20.23 -16.67
N TRP A 170 -24.30 19.90 -17.97
CA TRP A 170 -25.52 19.29 -18.54
C TRP A 170 -25.22 18.49 -19.84
N GLY A 171 -25.93 17.38 -20.07
CA GLY A 171 -25.89 16.60 -21.32
C GLY A 171 -25.20 15.24 -21.17
N GLY A 172 -25.59 14.26 -22.00
CA GLY A 172 -24.94 12.95 -22.01
C GLY A 172 -23.55 13.05 -22.62
N TRP A 173 -22.55 12.46 -21.99
CA TRP A 173 -21.21 12.41 -22.57
C TRP A 173 -20.53 11.10 -22.21
N GLY A 174 -19.46 10.81 -22.93
CA GLY A 174 -18.67 9.61 -22.72
C GLY A 174 -17.22 9.82 -23.10
N LEU A 175 -16.40 8.85 -22.73
CA LEU A 175 -14.99 8.83 -23.03
C LEU A 175 -14.54 7.43 -23.45
N SER A 176 -13.52 7.36 -24.29
CA SER A 176 -12.86 6.11 -24.68
C SER A 176 -11.37 6.35 -24.92
N ASN A 177 -10.57 5.27 -24.94
CA ASN A 177 -9.14 5.32 -25.27
C ASN A 177 -8.32 6.29 -24.40
N PHE A 178 -8.60 6.34 -23.10
CA PHE A 178 -7.85 7.17 -22.16
C PHE A 178 -6.40 6.68 -22.01
N GLN A 179 -5.46 7.61 -22.00
CA GLN A 179 -4.03 7.41 -21.81
C GLN A 179 -3.46 8.52 -20.91
N LEU A 180 -2.59 8.14 -19.99
CA LEU A 180 -1.86 9.03 -19.08
C LEU A 180 -0.36 8.81 -19.29
N PHE A 181 0.36 9.88 -19.61
CA PHE A 181 1.81 9.87 -19.73
C PHE A 181 2.44 10.76 -18.66
N ILE A 182 3.63 10.41 -18.21
CA ILE A 182 4.49 11.27 -17.38
C ILE A 182 5.87 11.43 -18.01
N ASP A 183 6.47 12.60 -17.84
CA ASP A 183 7.86 12.87 -18.21
C ASP A 183 8.80 12.48 -17.05
N TYR A 184 9.60 11.43 -17.24
CA TYR A 184 10.51 10.91 -16.21
C TYR A 184 11.71 11.84 -15.95
N ILE A 185 12.13 11.93 -14.69
CA ILE A 185 13.36 12.64 -14.29
C ILE A 185 14.46 11.60 -14.02
N GLU A 186 15.46 11.51 -14.90
CA GLU A 186 16.71 10.84 -14.53
C GLU A 186 17.50 11.77 -13.58
N THR A 187 17.64 11.32 -12.32
CA THR A 187 18.51 11.83 -11.23
C THR A 187 17.99 12.97 -10.35
N LEU A 188 18.19 12.78 -9.03
CA LEU A 188 18.00 13.72 -7.91
C LEU A 188 18.50 15.13 -8.26
N TYR A 189 17.59 16.09 -8.38
CA TYR A 189 17.83 17.50 -8.08
C TYR A 189 16.50 18.18 -7.73
N GLU A 190 16.31 18.46 -6.44
CA GLU A 190 15.31 19.36 -5.91
C GLU A 190 15.74 20.83 -6.14
N GLY A 191 14.80 21.71 -6.48
CA GLY A 191 14.91 23.17 -6.26
C GLY A 191 15.27 24.08 -7.45
N CYS A 192 14.55 25.20 -7.56
CA CYS A 192 14.61 26.25 -8.59
C CYS A 192 16.01 26.87 -8.82
N PHE A 193 16.41 27.07 -10.08
CA PHE A 193 17.57 27.91 -10.43
C PHE A 193 17.34 28.79 -11.66
N SER A 194 17.48 30.11 -11.47
CA SER A 194 17.92 31.03 -12.53
C SER A 194 19.46 31.09 -12.55
N GLN A 195 20.03 31.54 -13.69
CA GLN A 195 21.46 31.45 -14.03
C GLN A 195 22.46 32.22 -13.15
N ASN A 196 22.09 32.69 -11.96
CA ASN A 196 23.03 33.10 -10.93
C ASN A 196 22.52 32.63 -9.56
N GLN A 197 23.37 31.87 -8.88
CA GLN A 197 23.13 31.20 -7.60
C GLN A 197 22.66 32.18 -6.52
N VAL A 198 21.37 32.17 -6.17
CA VAL A 198 20.82 32.19 -4.79
C VAL A 198 19.37 31.66 -4.88
N PHE A 199 19.06 30.62 -4.12
CA PHE A 199 17.68 30.15 -3.91
C PHE A 199 17.04 31.02 -2.82
N VAL A 200 15.92 31.67 -3.11
CA VAL A 200 15.17 32.44 -2.12
C VAL A 200 14.05 31.55 -1.58
N LYS A 201 14.27 31.02 -0.38
CA LYS A 201 13.31 30.18 0.38
C LYS A 201 11.96 30.90 0.52
N GLY A 202 10.86 30.16 0.42
CA GLY A 202 9.51 30.69 0.66
C GLY A 202 8.85 31.51 -0.42
N CYS A 203 9.42 31.56 -1.63
CA CYS A 203 8.94 32.43 -2.70
C CYS A 203 7.93 31.72 -3.63
N SER A 204 6.71 32.26 -3.77
CA SER A 204 5.69 31.76 -4.71
C SER A 204 5.86 32.36 -6.11
N TYR A 205 6.38 33.59 -6.20
CA TYR A 205 6.65 34.26 -7.48
C TYR A 205 7.89 35.15 -7.41
N CYS A 206 8.85 34.93 -8.33
CA CYS A 206 10.10 35.68 -8.40
C CYS A 206 10.32 36.31 -9.78
N VAL A 207 10.90 37.51 -9.82
CA VAL A 207 11.29 38.19 -11.07
C VAL A 207 12.72 38.70 -10.93
N LYS A 208 13.59 38.28 -11.86
CA LYS A 208 15.02 38.67 -11.90
C LYS A 208 15.81 38.38 -10.60
N GLY A 209 15.40 37.37 -9.83
CA GLY A 209 16.12 36.94 -8.62
C GLY A 209 15.70 37.64 -7.33
N GLU A 210 14.68 38.51 -7.36
CA GLU A 210 14.04 39.05 -6.16
C GLU A 210 12.67 38.40 -5.99
N CYS A 211 12.33 38.02 -4.75
CA CYS A 211 11.02 37.45 -4.44
C CYS A 211 9.97 38.57 -4.35
N ILE A 212 8.87 38.42 -5.08
CA ILE A 212 7.79 39.41 -5.13
C ILE A 212 6.59 38.94 -4.31
N GLU A 213 6.36 37.63 -4.28
CA GLU A 213 5.25 37.03 -3.56
C GLU A 213 5.76 35.81 -2.81
N CYS A 214 5.47 35.74 -1.52
CA CYS A 214 5.82 34.60 -0.68
C CYS A 214 4.71 33.53 -0.75
N GLN A 215 5.07 32.28 -0.48
CA GLN A 215 4.14 31.18 -0.37
C GLN A 215 3.30 31.31 0.90
N GLU A 216 2.16 30.64 0.93
CA GLU A 216 1.33 30.58 2.14
C GLU A 216 2.15 29.96 3.29
N GLY A 217 2.18 30.61 4.45
CA GLY A 217 3.06 30.27 5.59
C GLY A 217 4.43 30.96 5.59
N TRP A 218 4.62 31.98 4.74
CA TRP A 218 5.84 32.77 4.68
C TRP A 218 5.56 34.28 4.63
N GLU A 219 6.30 35.07 5.40
CA GLU A 219 6.22 36.54 5.44
C GLU A 219 7.41 37.18 4.72
N TYR A 220 7.14 38.20 3.92
CA TYR A 220 8.17 38.90 3.17
C TYR A 220 8.97 39.87 4.07
N ASN A 221 10.25 39.60 4.25
CA ASN A 221 11.14 40.46 5.01
C ASN A 221 11.70 41.58 4.12
N ILE A 222 11.19 42.80 4.31
CA ILE A 222 11.52 43.98 3.49
C ILE A 222 13.02 44.38 3.60
N ILE A 223 13.68 44.08 4.72
CA ILE A 223 15.08 44.47 4.96
C ILE A 223 16.05 43.47 4.33
N GLN A 224 15.75 42.17 4.43
CA GLN A 224 16.59 41.10 3.90
C GLN A 224 16.25 40.70 2.44
N LYS A 225 15.09 41.15 1.92
CA LYS A 225 14.57 40.81 0.58
C LYS A 225 14.37 39.31 0.35
N GLU A 226 14.00 38.58 1.40
CA GLU A 226 13.75 37.14 1.40
C GLU A 226 12.42 36.84 2.09
N CYS A 227 11.83 35.66 1.86
CA CYS A 227 10.66 35.20 2.59
C CYS A 227 11.13 34.37 3.79
N ASN A 228 10.62 34.70 4.97
CA ASN A 228 10.86 33.95 6.20
C ASN A 228 9.61 33.13 6.53
N THR A 229 9.79 31.93 7.07
CA THR A 229 8.64 31.10 7.50
C THR A 229 7.95 31.77 8.70
N ILE A 230 6.62 31.61 8.79
CA ILE A 230 5.81 32.21 9.85
C ILE A 230 5.56 31.16 10.91
N CYS A 231 6.26 31.28 12.03
CA CYS A 231 6.04 30.38 13.15
C CYS A 231 4.80 30.77 13.97
N GLY A 232 3.93 29.80 14.27
CA GLY A 232 2.68 30.05 14.97
C GLY A 232 1.46 30.25 14.04
N ASP A 233 1.50 29.79 12.79
CA ASP A 233 0.43 29.93 11.79
C ASP A 233 -0.36 28.62 11.48
N GLN A 234 -0.09 27.56 12.25
CA GLN A 234 -0.68 26.22 12.10
C GLN A 234 -0.26 25.45 10.83
N LYS A 235 0.78 25.88 10.12
CA LYS A 235 1.33 25.18 8.95
C LYS A 235 2.82 24.89 9.18
N ILE A 236 3.25 23.68 8.79
CA ILE A 236 4.68 23.31 8.81
C ILE A 236 5.20 23.39 7.37
N VAL A 237 6.08 24.35 7.08
CA VAL A 237 6.56 24.61 5.72
C VAL A 237 8.09 24.59 5.61
N TYR A 238 8.61 23.73 4.72
CA TYR A 238 10.01 23.65 4.26
C TYR A 238 11.08 23.36 5.33
N ASP A 239 11.54 24.37 6.10
CA ASP A 239 12.58 24.20 7.15
C ASP A 239 11.99 24.19 8.58
N GLU A 240 10.68 24.41 8.71
CA GLU A 240 10.00 24.30 10.00
C GLU A 240 9.98 22.84 10.42
N GLU A 241 10.58 22.55 11.58
CA GLU A 241 10.61 21.19 12.10
C GLU A 241 9.30 20.87 12.84
N CYS A 242 8.60 21.89 13.34
CA CYS A 242 7.38 21.79 14.14
C CYS A 242 6.57 23.08 14.07
N GLU A 243 5.33 23.04 14.57
CA GLU A 243 4.40 24.18 14.62
C GLU A 243 3.37 23.97 15.74
N ASP A 244 3.13 25.00 16.57
CA ASP A 244 2.26 24.91 17.75
C ASP A 244 1.44 26.18 18.06
N ASP A 245 1.14 26.98 17.02
CA ASP A 245 0.26 28.16 17.09
C ASP A 245 0.75 29.24 18.08
N ASN A 246 2.03 29.19 18.49
CA ASN A 246 2.63 30.15 19.40
C ASN A 246 4.17 30.25 19.29
N LEU A 247 4.81 31.01 20.19
CA LEU A 247 6.28 31.25 20.20
C LEU A 247 6.89 31.03 21.61
N LYS A 248 6.29 30.18 22.43
CA LYS A 248 6.80 29.88 23.76
C LYS A 248 7.96 28.88 23.66
N PRO A 249 9.02 29.03 24.47
CA PRO A 249 10.10 28.05 24.48
C PRO A 249 9.76 26.84 25.37
N PHE A 250 10.29 25.66 25.00
CA PHE A 250 10.26 24.40 25.77
C PHE A 250 8.88 23.72 25.95
N ASP A 251 7.93 23.97 25.07
CA ASP A 251 6.60 23.33 25.02
C ASP A 251 6.45 22.34 23.85
N GLY A 252 7.51 22.14 23.07
CA GLY A 252 7.57 21.20 21.96
C GLY A 252 8.06 21.85 20.68
N CYS A 253 7.75 23.14 20.48
CA CYS A 253 8.17 23.88 19.30
C CYS A 253 8.59 25.32 19.64
N TYR A 254 9.77 25.74 19.21
CA TYR A 254 10.22 27.12 19.43
C TYR A 254 11.03 27.62 18.25
N LEU A 255 10.64 28.78 17.70
CA LEU A 255 11.22 29.33 16.47
C LEU A 255 11.22 28.28 15.35
N CYS A 256 10.15 27.49 15.31
CA CYS A 256 9.89 26.46 14.31
C CYS A 256 10.97 25.38 14.24
N LYS A 257 11.61 25.15 15.39
CA LYS A 257 12.48 24.01 15.64
C LYS A 257 11.99 23.25 16.85
N PHE A 258 12.18 21.94 16.81
CA PHE A 258 11.79 21.10 17.93
C PHE A 258 12.49 21.57 19.19
N SER A 259 11.69 22.05 20.13
CA SER A 259 12.17 22.61 21.39
C SER A 259 11.90 21.60 22.47
N CYS A 260 12.96 21.05 23.03
CA CYS A 260 12.81 20.00 24.02
C CYS A 260 12.23 20.56 25.32
N PRO A 261 11.32 19.83 25.98
CA PRO A 261 10.78 20.26 27.25
C PRO A 261 11.89 20.47 28.29
N GLN A 262 11.75 21.51 29.11
CA GLN A 262 12.72 21.84 30.14
C GLN A 262 12.91 20.63 31.08
N ASN A 263 14.16 20.37 31.50
CA ASN A 263 14.55 19.22 32.34
C ASN A 263 14.38 17.83 31.67
N CYS A 264 14.33 17.80 30.33
CA CYS A 264 14.46 16.58 29.56
C CYS A 264 15.93 16.16 29.36
N PHE A 265 16.27 14.89 29.59
CA PHE A 265 17.61 14.35 29.34
C PHE A 265 17.79 13.91 27.88
N ASN A 266 16.75 13.32 27.30
CA ASN A 266 16.73 12.92 25.90
C ASN A 266 15.33 13.13 25.32
N CYS A 267 15.25 13.88 24.24
CA CYS A 267 14.03 14.27 23.54
C CYS A 267 14.21 13.99 22.05
N GLN A 268 13.13 13.61 21.39
CA GLN A 268 13.12 13.43 19.95
C GLN A 268 11.84 14.07 19.42
N PHE A 269 11.98 14.94 18.42
CA PHE A 269 10.87 15.69 17.81
C PHE A 269 10.02 16.48 18.83
N GLY A 270 10.66 17.19 19.78
CA GLY A 270 9.97 18.06 20.75
C GLY A 270 9.25 17.32 21.88
N VAL A 271 9.27 15.98 21.88
CA VAL A 271 8.70 15.14 22.94
C VAL A 271 9.82 14.55 23.78
N CYS A 272 9.69 14.62 25.10
CA CYS A 272 10.70 14.07 25.99
C CYS A 272 10.59 12.55 26.09
N LEU A 273 11.63 11.83 25.67
CA LEU A 273 11.73 10.37 25.79
C LEU A 273 12.18 9.94 27.19
N LYS A 274 12.98 10.77 27.86
CA LYS A 274 13.47 10.54 29.21
C LYS A 274 13.76 11.85 29.93
N CYS A 275 13.05 12.12 31.01
CA CYS A 275 13.31 13.26 31.87
C CYS A 275 14.62 13.07 32.67
N GLN A 276 15.25 14.18 33.08
CA GLN A 276 16.42 14.15 33.95
C GLN A 276 16.04 13.56 35.32
N GLY A 277 17.05 13.08 36.08
CA GLY A 277 16.80 12.53 37.43
C GLY A 277 16.01 13.52 38.28
N GLY A 278 14.94 13.04 38.91
CA GLY A 278 13.99 13.85 39.67
C GLY A 278 12.89 14.55 38.89
N TYR A 279 12.64 14.17 37.63
CA TYR A 279 11.49 14.64 36.85
C TYR A 279 10.77 13.48 36.15
N LYS A 280 9.44 13.55 36.04
CA LYS A 280 8.57 12.60 35.35
C LYS A 280 7.83 13.27 34.21
N TRP A 281 7.56 12.48 33.18
CA TRP A 281 6.85 12.96 32.00
C TRP A 281 5.36 13.20 32.30
N ASN A 282 4.86 14.39 31.97
CA ASN A 282 3.44 14.70 31.95
C ASN A 282 2.98 14.85 30.50
N SER A 283 2.22 13.86 30.01
CA SER A 283 1.75 13.79 28.62
C SER A 283 0.69 14.82 28.26
N ILE A 284 0.00 15.41 29.24
CA ILE A 284 -1.08 16.39 29.00
C ILE A 284 -0.49 17.80 28.80
N GLN A 285 0.62 18.10 29.47
CA GLN A 285 1.27 19.41 29.44
C GLN A 285 2.57 19.42 28.62
N ASN A 286 2.93 18.29 28.00
CA ASN A 286 4.15 18.08 27.22
C ASN A 286 5.44 18.53 27.97
N GLN A 287 5.51 18.31 29.29
CA GLN A 287 6.59 18.80 30.15
C GLN A 287 7.10 17.74 31.13
N CYS A 288 8.39 17.81 31.45
CA CYS A 288 8.99 17.06 32.55
C CYS A 288 8.72 17.80 33.86
N VAL A 289 7.70 17.35 34.58
CA VAL A 289 7.36 17.89 35.90
C VAL A 289 8.21 17.20 36.95
N SER A 290 8.62 17.92 37.97
CA SER A 290 9.49 17.38 39.00
C SER A 290 8.79 16.23 39.78
N ILE A 291 9.58 15.25 40.23
CA ILE A 291 9.10 14.08 40.96
C ILE A 291 9.19 14.39 42.43
N CYS A 292 8.03 14.63 43.03
CA CYS A 292 7.99 14.75 44.46
C CYS A 292 8.27 13.43 45.18
N ASN A 293 9.09 13.52 46.24
CA ASN A 293 9.53 12.48 47.19
C ASN A 293 10.80 11.72 46.79
N ASP A 294 11.65 12.31 45.99
CA ASP A 294 12.87 11.64 45.53
C ASP A 294 14.12 12.06 46.32
N ASN A 295 13.94 12.89 47.37
CA ASN A 295 14.97 13.50 48.22
C ASN A 295 15.92 14.47 47.49
N TRP A 296 15.57 15.02 46.33
CA TRP A 296 16.43 15.96 45.59
C TRP A 296 16.07 17.43 45.89
N GLN A 297 16.58 17.93 47.02
CA GLN A 297 16.18 19.23 47.61
C GLN A 297 16.56 20.53 46.86
N GLN A 298 16.95 20.52 45.58
CA GLN A 298 17.31 21.75 44.85
C GLN A 298 16.94 21.68 43.35
N ILE A 299 15.64 21.62 43.08
CA ILE A 299 15.05 21.76 41.75
C ILE A 299 14.20 23.03 41.72
N GLU A 300 14.36 23.89 40.70
CA GLU A 300 13.80 25.27 40.65
C GLU A 300 12.26 25.37 40.85
N ASN A 301 11.51 24.29 40.66
CA ASN A 301 10.03 24.27 40.76
C ASN A 301 9.48 23.51 41.99
N GLU A 302 10.33 22.97 42.86
CA GLU A 302 9.90 22.30 44.10
C GLU A 302 10.20 23.19 45.30
N GLN A 303 9.17 23.52 46.08
CA GLN A 303 9.35 24.37 47.26
C GLN A 303 9.94 23.59 48.45
N CYS A 304 9.80 22.27 48.43
CA CYS A 304 10.34 21.31 49.40
C CYS A 304 10.30 19.89 48.79
N ASP A 305 11.12 18.98 49.32
CA ASP A 305 11.03 17.53 49.11
C ASP A 305 11.63 16.85 50.36
N ASP A 306 10.83 16.07 51.08
CA ASP A 306 11.22 15.35 52.30
C ASP A 306 11.17 13.83 52.14
N GLY A 307 11.17 13.34 50.89
CA GLY A 307 11.20 11.92 50.56
C GLY A 307 9.88 11.19 50.77
N ASN A 308 8.78 11.90 51.08
CA ASN A 308 7.48 11.30 51.33
C ASN A 308 6.32 12.25 50.89
N ASN A 309 5.10 11.72 50.68
CA ASN A 309 3.92 12.50 50.22
C ASN A 309 2.85 12.48 51.30
N ILE A 310 3.25 12.71 52.54
CA ILE A 310 2.34 12.77 53.68
C ILE A 310 1.83 14.21 53.77
N GLN A 311 0.52 14.36 53.76
CA GLN A 311 -0.08 15.68 53.84
C GLN A 311 0.17 16.26 55.25
N PHE A 312 0.63 17.51 55.34
CA PHE A 312 0.79 18.31 56.58
C PHE A 312 2.01 18.04 57.47
N ASP A 313 3.02 17.32 57.01
CA ASP A 313 4.25 17.09 57.78
C ASP A 313 5.35 18.14 57.53
N GLY A 314 5.08 19.10 56.65
CA GLY A 314 5.99 20.17 56.23
C GLY A 314 6.11 20.24 54.71
N CYS A 315 5.95 19.11 54.00
CA CYS A 315 6.06 19.06 52.55
C CYS A 315 5.08 18.07 51.91
N TYR A 316 4.13 18.57 51.12
CA TYR A 316 3.17 17.72 50.43
C TYR A 316 3.00 18.12 48.98
N LYS A 317 3.15 17.15 48.06
CA LYS A 317 3.18 17.40 46.61
C LYS A 317 4.18 18.51 46.23
N CYS A 318 5.28 18.58 46.96
CA CYS A 318 6.40 19.49 46.73
C CYS A 318 6.06 20.96 46.87
N GLN A 319 5.04 21.21 47.68
CA GLN A 319 4.66 22.51 48.18
C GLN A 319 4.81 22.48 49.70
N LEU A 320 5.28 23.60 50.26
CA LEU A 320 5.40 23.75 51.69
C LEU A 320 3.99 23.76 52.28
N THR A 321 3.67 22.73 53.08
CA THR A 321 2.36 22.61 53.71
C THR A 321 2.55 22.53 55.22
N CYS A 322 1.98 23.48 55.94
CA CYS A 322 1.84 23.38 57.39
C CYS A 322 0.57 22.62 57.76
N GLN A 323 0.52 22.12 59.00
CA GLN A 323 -0.67 21.53 59.60
C GLN A 323 -1.88 22.47 59.51
N ILE A 324 -3.08 21.87 59.35
CA ILE A 324 -4.34 22.60 59.17
C ILE A 324 -4.57 23.57 60.34
N GLU A 325 -4.07 23.20 61.51
CA GLU A 325 -4.23 23.90 62.77
C GLU A 325 -3.17 24.99 62.98
N CYS A 326 -2.40 25.30 61.92
CA CYS A 326 -1.47 26.39 61.89
C CYS A 326 -2.10 27.68 61.34
N GLN A 327 -2.25 28.68 62.20
CA GLN A 327 -2.76 30.00 61.84
C GLN A 327 -1.76 30.83 61.01
N PHE A 328 -0.46 30.69 61.30
CA PHE A 328 0.60 31.42 60.57
C PHE A 328 1.76 30.47 60.22
N CYS A 329 1.84 30.14 58.93
CA CYS A 329 2.83 29.23 58.34
C CYS A 329 3.91 30.02 57.60
N GLN A 330 5.19 29.76 57.89
CA GLN A 330 6.31 30.38 57.17
C GLN A 330 7.35 29.31 56.83
N GLN A 331 7.67 29.15 55.54
CA GLN A 331 8.65 28.16 55.06
C GLN A 331 8.37 26.71 55.51
N GLY A 332 7.09 26.30 55.61
CA GLY A 332 6.70 24.93 55.97
C GLY A 332 6.76 24.59 57.46
N THR A 333 7.15 25.56 58.31
CA THR A 333 7.06 25.44 59.76
C THR A 333 5.93 26.31 60.30
N CYS A 334 5.19 25.75 61.27
CA CYS A 334 4.16 26.53 61.93
C CYS A 334 4.80 27.50 62.93
N ILE A 335 4.38 28.78 62.90
CA ILE A 335 4.85 29.81 63.85
C ILE A 335 3.77 30.17 64.87
N ILE A 336 2.50 30.10 64.48
CA ILE A 336 1.35 30.38 65.35
C ILE A 336 0.23 29.38 65.02
N CYS A 337 -0.32 28.70 66.02
CA CYS A 337 -1.47 27.78 65.85
C CYS A 337 -2.81 28.51 65.97
N ILE A 338 -3.89 27.91 65.48
CA ILE A 338 -5.27 28.32 65.79
C ILE A 338 -5.59 28.04 67.27
N ASP A 339 -6.58 28.74 67.83
CA ASP A 339 -6.99 28.59 69.23
C ASP A 339 -7.34 27.11 69.54
N GLY A 340 -6.80 26.59 70.66
CA GLY A 340 -6.90 25.16 71.05
C GLY A 340 -5.67 24.31 70.72
N TRP A 341 -4.64 24.87 70.08
CA TRP A 341 -3.44 24.14 69.68
C TRP A 341 -2.17 24.83 70.17
N HIS A 342 -1.20 24.06 70.66
CA HIS A 342 0.09 24.58 71.11
C HIS A 342 1.23 24.13 70.19
N LEU A 343 2.24 25.00 70.09
CA LEU A 343 3.34 24.84 69.16
C LEU A 343 4.53 24.19 69.87
N ILE A 344 4.81 22.93 69.55
CA ILE A 344 5.89 22.13 70.15
C ILE A 344 6.73 21.53 69.02
N ASP A 345 8.03 21.79 69.02
CA ASP A 345 8.98 21.38 67.95
C ASP A 345 8.49 21.73 66.52
N ASN A 346 8.00 22.96 66.34
CA ASN A 346 7.47 23.51 65.09
C ASN A 346 6.25 22.75 64.50
N LYS A 347 5.62 21.86 65.28
CA LYS A 347 4.35 21.20 64.96
C LYS A 347 3.25 21.68 65.93
N SER A 348 2.09 21.98 65.37
CA SER A 348 0.84 22.20 66.07
C SER A 348 0.36 20.85 66.59
N LEU A 349 0.38 20.69 67.91
CA LEU A 349 -0.15 19.52 68.60
C LEU A 349 -1.36 19.94 69.43
N ILE A 350 -2.39 19.09 69.41
CA ILE A 350 -3.63 19.21 70.18
C ILE A 350 -3.27 19.58 71.62
N SER A 351 -3.76 20.72 72.11
CA SER A 351 -4.18 20.69 73.52
C SER A 351 -5.32 19.69 73.55
N ASN A 352 -5.42 18.84 74.57
CA ASN A 352 -6.37 17.73 74.65
C ASN A 352 -7.87 18.14 74.58
N GLU A 353 -8.21 19.33 74.10
CA GLU A 353 -9.55 19.90 74.08
C GLU A 353 -10.04 20.17 72.65
N ASN A 354 -10.76 19.20 72.07
CA ASN A 354 -11.45 19.33 70.79
C ASN A 354 -12.80 20.07 70.93
N CYS A 355 -13.33 20.15 72.15
CA CYS A 355 -14.49 20.93 72.57
C CYS A 355 -14.38 21.22 74.08
N ASP A 356 -14.99 22.31 74.55
CA ASP A 356 -15.16 22.63 75.98
C ASP A 356 -16.52 23.31 76.14
N ASP A 357 -17.44 22.65 76.84
CA ASP A 357 -18.77 23.17 77.15
C ASP A 357 -18.89 23.63 78.62
N GLY A 358 -17.74 23.74 79.31
CA GLY A 358 -17.63 24.18 80.69
C GLY A 358 -17.95 23.10 81.73
N ASN A 359 -18.15 21.84 81.30
CA ASN A 359 -18.45 20.72 82.18
C ASN A 359 -17.85 19.39 81.64
N ASN A 360 -18.05 18.26 82.35
CA ASN A 360 -17.56 16.92 81.96
C ASN A 360 -18.70 15.89 82.13
N ILE A 361 -19.87 16.15 81.56
CA ILE A 361 -21.02 15.26 81.61
C ILE A 361 -21.06 14.44 80.32
N GLN A 362 -21.27 13.14 80.45
CA GLN A 362 -21.35 12.23 79.31
C GLN A 362 -22.72 12.36 78.61
N ASP A 363 -22.72 12.28 77.29
CA ASP A 363 -23.85 12.38 76.34
C ASP A 363 -24.50 13.77 76.14
N ASP A 364 -23.91 14.87 76.61
CA ASP A 364 -24.42 16.23 76.33
C ASP A 364 -23.85 16.85 75.05
N GLY A 365 -22.83 16.22 74.46
CA GLY A 365 -22.21 16.60 73.19
C GLY A 365 -20.72 16.92 73.29
N CYS A 366 -20.16 17.05 74.50
CA CYS A 366 -18.74 17.19 74.72
C CYS A 366 -18.31 16.49 76.02
N PHE A 367 -17.57 15.38 75.92
CA PHE A 367 -17.11 14.63 77.09
C PHE A 367 -15.62 14.28 76.96
N ASP A 368 -14.88 14.45 78.06
CA ASP A 368 -13.41 14.31 78.11
C ASP A 368 -12.72 15.12 76.99
N CYS A 369 -13.31 16.30 76.76
CA CYS A 369 -12.92 17.29 75.77
C CYS A 369 -12.88 16.75 74.33
N GLN A 370 -13.77 15.80 74.01
CA GLN A 370 -14.03 15.28 72.66
C GLN A 370 -15.52 15.30 72.33
N TYR A 371 -15.87 15.56 71.06
CA TYR A 371 -17.27 15.54 70.61
C TYR A 371 -17.86 14.14 70.68
N GLU A 372 -19.03 14.01 71.29
CA GLU A 372 -19.79 12.77 71.32
C GLU A 372 -20.74 12.70 70.11
N CYS A 373 -20.43 11.81 69.17
CA CYS A 373 -21.18 11.67 67.91
C CYS A 373 -22.48 10.87 68.07
N SER A 374 -23.48 11.17 67.24
CA SER A 374 -24.74 10.42 67.15
C SER A 374 -24.53 8.98 66.68
N SER A 375 -25.44 8.06 67.05
CA SER A 375 -25.37 6.64 66.73
C SER A 375 -25.21 6.37 65.21
N GLY A 376 -24.35 5.42 64.85
CA GLY A 376 -24.01 5.10 63.45
C GLY A 376 -22.95 6.02 62.82
N CYS A 377 -22.57 7.12 63.49
CA CYS A 377 -21.53 8.04 63.03
C CYS A 377 -20.14 7.69 63.56
N LEU A 378 -19.16 7.58 62.66
CA LEU A 378 -17.76 7.26 62.94
C LEU A 378 -16.90 8.52 63.19
N SER A 379 -17.30 9.67 62.62
CA SER A 379 -16.64 10.96 62.85
C SER A 379 -17.62 12.12 62.59
N CYS A 380 -17.72 13.05 63.54
CA CYS A 380 -18.64 14.19 63.50
C CYS A 380 -17.94 15.51 63.80
N TYR A 381 -18.49 16.61 63.26
CA TYR A 381 -18.02 17.98 63.52
C TYR A 381 -18.66 18.59 64.79
N ASN A 382 -19.85 18.13 65.12
CA ASN A 382 -20.59 18.37 66.37
C ASN A 382 -21.58 17.20 66.55
N LYS A 383 -22.33 17.15 67.65
CA LYS A 383 -23.32 16.08 67.94
C LYS A 383 -24.31 15.78 66.79
N SER A 384 -24.54 16.71 65.86
CA SER A 384 -25.60 16.64 64.84
C SER A 384 -25.13 16.44 63.39
N PHE A 385 -23.84 16.66 63.10
CA PHE A 385 -23.30 16.63 61.73
C PHE A 385 -22.21 15.56 61.61
N CYS A 386 -22.61 14.43 61.01
CA CYS A 386 -21.73 13.32 60.71
C CYS A 386 -21.00 13.51 59.37
N ILE A 387 -19.70 13.25 59.39
CA ILE A 387 -18.81 13.33 58.22
C ILE A 387 -18.58 11.93 57.63
N LYS A 388 -18.68 10.88 58.46
CA LYS A 388 -18.43 9.51 58.04
C LYS A 388 -19.27 8.52 58.83
N CYS A 389 -20.08 7.71 58.14
CA CYS A 389 -20.89 6.67 58.77
C CYS A 389 -20.17 5.33 58.91
N GLN A 390 -20.71 4.49 59.79
CA GLN A 390 -20.36 3.07 59.88
C GLN A 390 -20.91 2.30 58.67
N THR A 391 -20.36 1.11 58.40
CA THR A 391 -20.87 0.19 57.37
C THR A 391 -22.34 -0.15 57.62
N ASN A 392 -23.14 -0.21 56.55
CA ASN A 392 -24.61 -0.38 56.53
C ASN A 392 -25.42 0.89 56.89
N PHE A 393 -24.77 2.05 56.90
CA PHE A 393 -25.41 3.37 56.99
C PHE A 393 -25.00 4.25 55.82
N GLU A 394 -25.93 5.06 55.34
CA GLU A 394 -25.71 6.11 54.35
C GLU A 394 -25.83 7.51 54.95
N ILE A 395 -25.13 8.47 54.36
CA ILE A 395 -25.17 9.87 54.78
C ILE A 395 -26.33 10.56 54.07
N ILE A 396 -27.39 10.89 54.81
CA ILE A 396 -28.51 11.70 54.34
C ILE A 396 -28.59 12.95 55.21
N ASN A 397 -28.52 14.13 54.60
CA ASN A 397 -28.55 15.43 55.30
C ASN A 397 -27.55 15.55 56.46
N TYR A 398 -26.32 15.03 56.27
CA TYR A 398 -25.25 14.99 57.29
C TYR A 398 -25.58 14.15 58.54
N GLN A 399 -26.55 13.24 58.45
CA GLN A 399 -26.83 12.25 59.49
C GLN A 399 -26.69 10.84 58.89
N CYS A 400 -26.25 9.88 59.72
CA CYS A 400 -26.18 8.49 59.31
C CYS A 400 -27.55 7.85 59.46
N GLN A 401 -28.14 7.46 58.35
CA GLN A 401 -29.36 6.68 58.32
C GLN A 401 -29.02 5.26 57.87
N PRO A 402 -29.62 4.23 58.47
CA PRO A 402 -29.36 2.85 58.08
C PRO A 402 -29.96 2.58 56.68
N ILE A 403 -29.33 1.70 55.91
CA ILE A 403 -29.63 1.50 54.47
C ILE A 403 -30.75 0.49 54.32
N CYS A 404 -31.90 0.94 53.84
CA CYS A 404 -33.02 0.04 53.62
C CYS A 404 -32.93 -0.80 52.35
N GLY A 405 -33.19 -2.10 52.47
CA GLY A 405 -33.18 -3.08 51.40
C GLY A 405 -31.84 -3.80 51.22
N ASP A 406 -30.94 -3.75 52.20
CA ASP A 406 -29.63 -4.40 52.16
C ASP A 406 -29.61 -5.82 52.80
N ARG A 407 -30.78 -6.26 53.30
CA ARG A 407 -31.06 -7.53 54.01
C ARG A 407 -30.48 -7.61 55.41
N ILE A 408 -30.08 -6.49 56.00
CA ILE A 408 -29.51 -6.43 57.34
C ILE A 408 -30.39 -5.53 58.19
N VAL A 409 -30.91 -6.03 59.31
CA VAL A 409 -31.71 -5.23 60.24
C VAL A 409 -30.85 -4.74 61.39
N ILE A 410 -30.67 -3.43 61.51
CA ILE A 410 -29.96 -2.77 62.60
C ILE A 410 -30.91 -2.55 63.79
N TYR A 411 -30.69 -3.32 64.85
CA TYR A 411 -31.51 -3.33 66.07
C TYR A 411 -31.68 -1.91 66.67
N GLU A 412 -32.93 -1.50 66.91
CA GLU A 412 -33.40 -0.18 67.39
C GLU A 412 -33.37 0.99 66.38
N GLN A 413 -32.94 0.79 65.14
CA GLN A 413 -32.89 1.83 64.09
C GLN A 413 -33.61 1.43 62.80
N GLU A 414 -33.78 0.13 62.57
CA GLU A 414 -34.62 -0.45 61.54
C GLU A 414 -35.56 -1.45 62.19
N ASP A 415 -36.84 -1.37 61.85
CA ASP A 415 -37.81 -2.35 62.33
C ASP A 415 -37.79 -3.61 61.44
N CYS A 416 -37.38 -3.48 60.18
CA CYS A 416 -37.32 -4.55 59.18
C CYS A 416 -36.39 -4.21 58.02
N ASP A 417 -36.01 -5.23 57.23
CA ASP A 417 -35.37 -5.11 55.92
C ASP A 417 -35.64 -6.39 55.12
N ASP A 418 -36.29 -6.28 53.95
CA ASP A 418 -36.66 -7.41 53.09
C ASP A 418 -35.85 -7.48 51.78
N GLY A 419 -34.74 -6.74 51.71
CA GLY A 419 -33.83 -6.73 50.56
C GLY A 419 -34.29 -5.87 49.39
N ASN A 420 -35.32 -5.02 49.59
CA ASN A 420 -35.76 -4.01 48.65
C ASN A 420 -36.38 -2.79 49.41
N ASP A 421 -36.87 -1.78 48.68
CA ASP A 421 -37.59 -0.62 49.26
C ASP A 421 -38.88 -0.34 48.46
N ILE A 422 -39.72 -1.37 48.31
CA ILE A 422 -41.02 -1.32 47.62
C ILE A 422 -42.11 -1.07 48.67
N PRO A 423 -43.05 -0.14 48.43
CA PRO A 423 -44.12 0.08 49.40
C PRO A 423 -45.15 -1.06 49.41
N TYR A 424 -45.66 -1.40 50.61
CA TYR A 424 -46.76 -2.34 50.91
C TYR A 424 -46.49 -3.85 50.75
N ASP A 425 -45.24 -4.29 50.63
CA ASP A 425 -44.86 -5.71 50.55
C ASP A 425 -44.44 -6.32 51.90
N GLY A 426 -44.23 -5.48 52.92
CA GLY A 426 -43.96 -5.91 54.29
C GLY A 426 -42.98 -4.98 55.01
N CYS A 427 -42.04 -4.39 54.27
CA CYS A 427 -41.05 -3.46 54.79
C CYS A 427 -40.79 -2.30 53.83
N TYR A 428 -40.99 -1.06 54.29
CA TYR A 428 -40.77 0.12 53.46
C TYR A 428 -40.21 1.27 54.29
N ASN A 429 -39.17 1.96 53.80
CA ASN A 429 -38.38 2.92 54.60
C ASN A 429 -37.97 2.34 55.97
N CYS A 430 -37.67 1.04 56.00
CA CYS A 430 -37.19 0.29 57.16
C CYS A 430 -38.13 0.32 58.37
N GLN A 431 -39.40 0.49 58.05
CA GLN A 431 -40.52 0.34 58.96
C GLN A 431 -41.46 -0.72 58.42
N PHE A 432 -41.98 -1.53 59.32
CA PHE A 432 -42.98 -2.53 59.00
C PHE A 432 -44.19 -1.86 58.33
N GLN A 433 -44.51 -2.27 57.11
CA GLN A 433 -45.61 -1.71 56.34
C GLN A 433 -46.44 -2.82 55.70
N CYS A 434 -47.67 -3.00 56.18
CA CYS A 434 -48.63 -3.92 55.56
C CYS A 434 -49.42 -3.25 54.43
N GLN A 435 -50.01 -4.07 53.56
CA GLN A 435 -50.95 -3.65 52.52
C GLN A 435 -52.09 -2.77 53.06
N GLN A 436 -52.54 -1.81 52.25
CA GLN A 436 -53.54 -0.80 52.64
C GLN A 436 -54.90 -1.36 53.10
N VAL A 437 -55.21 -2.62 52.79
CA VAL A 437 -56.48 -3.27 53.13
C VAL A 437 -56.42 -4.02 54.47
N CYS A 438 -55.26 -4.02 55.15
CA CYS A 438 -55.05 -4.77 56.38
C CYS A 438 -55.71 -4.12 57.61
N TYR A 439 -56.52 -4.88 58.35
CA TYR A 439 -57.19 -4.44 59.56
C TYR A 439 -56.34 -4.59 60.82
N LEU A 440 -55.54 -5.67 60.92
CA LEU A 440 -54.55 -5.85 61.99
C LEU A 440 -53.20 -6.19 61.38
N CYS A 441 -52.27 -5.23 61.45
CA CYS A 441 -50.88 -5.36 61.03
C CYS A 441 -50.00 -5.48 62.27
N GLU A 442 -49.29 -6.59 62.42
CA GLU A 442 -48.25 -6.75 63.44
C GLU A 442 -46.94 -7.14 62.74
N TYR A 443 -45.87 -6.38 62.99
CA TYR A 443 -44.53 -6.63 62.46
C TYR A 443 -44.48 -6.87 60.94
N GLY A 444 -45.21 -6.05 60.15
CA GLY A 444 -45.18 -6.09 58.68
C GLY A 444 -45.98 -7.24 58.08
N ILE A 445 -46.53 -8.11 58.92
CA ILE A 445 -47.38 -9.22 58.54
C ILE A 445 -48.83 -8.84 58.80
N CYS A 446 -49.66 -8.94 57.76
CA CYS A 446 -51.09 -8.73 57.91
C CYS A 446 -51.73 -9.95 58.59
N LEU A 447 -52.13 -9.81 59.86
CA LEU A 447 -52.77 -10.88 60.63
C LEU A 447 -54.28 -10.96 60.39
N LEU A 448 -54.93 -9.83 60.11
CA LEU A 448 -56.35 -9.77 59.75
C LEU A 448 -56.54 -8.88 58.52
N PRO A 449 -56.86 -9.45 57.35
CA PRO A 449 -57.15 -8.66 56.16
C PRO A 449 -58.56 -8.02 56.17
N CYS A 450 -59.45 -8.32 57.13
CA CYS A 450 -60.81 -7.74 57.26
C CYS A 450 -61.28 -7.62 58.74
N SER A 451 -62.23 -6.72 59.04
CA SER A 451 -62.89 -6.57 60.35
C SER A 451 -63.82 -7.74 60.69
N GLU A 452 -64.13 -7.96 61.98
CA GLU A 452 -64.86 -9.15 62.52
C GLU A 452 -66.17 -9.56 61.80
N ASP A 453 -66.81 -8.66 61.04
CA ASP A 453 -68.05 -8.95 60.30
C ASP A 453 -67.87 -9.30 58.79
N LYS A 454 -66.64 -9.50 58.27
CA LYS A 454 -66.38 -9.77 56.83
C LYS A 454 -65.28 -10.83 56.59
N GLN A 455 -65.46 -11.71 55.59
CA GLN A 455 -64.48 -12.68 55.09
C GLN A 455 -63.68 -12.14 53.89
N TYR A 456 -62.40 -12.50 53.82
CA TYR A 456 -61.46 -12.12 52.76
C TYR A 456 -61.39 -13.21 51.68
N ILE A 457 -61.74 -12.89 50.43
CA ILE A 457 -61.64 -13.78 49.26
C ILE A 457 -61.13 -12.97 48.06
N ASP A 458 -60.09 -13.45 47.35
CA ASP A 458 -59.48 -12.81 46.15
C ASP A 458 -59.19 -11.30 46.28
N GLY A 459 -58.61 -10.87 47.41
CA GLY A 459 -58.21 -9.47 47.60
C GLY A 459 -59.34 -8.52 48.01
N GLN A 460 -60.54 -9.00 48.34
CA GLN A 460 -61.69 -8.18 48.77
C GLN A 460 -62.43 -8.76 49.99
N CYS A 461 -62.98 -7.88 50.85
CA CYS A 461 -63.77 -8.23 52.03
C CYS A 461 -65.29 -8.31 51.73
N ILE A 462 -65.92 -9.46 51.99
CA ILE A 462 -67.35 -9.76 51.74
C ILE A 462 -68.07 -10.30 52.99
N ILE A 463 -69.39 -10.09 53.11
CA ILE A 463 -70.20 -10.52 54.27
C ILE A 463 -70.76 -11.94 54.00
N PRO A 464 -70.50 -12.96 54.86
CA PRO A 464 -70.98 -14.32 54.62
C PRO A 464 -72.45 -14.51 55.04
N ASN A 465 -73.27 -15.04 54.13
CA ASN A 465 -74.60 -15.58 54.43
C ASN A 465 -74.47 -17.07 54.83
N ASN A 466 -75.17 -17.45 55.91
CA ASN A 466 -75.29 -18.81 56.42
C ASN A 466 -75.79 -19.80 55.34
N ASP A 467 -75.15 -20.96 55.25
CA ASP A 467 -75.77 -22.25 55.63
C ASP A 467 -74.81 -23.44 55.35
N SER A 468 -74.45 -24.13 56.44
CA SER A 468 -74.22 -25.58 56.65
C SER A 468 -73.48 -26.48 55.63
N GLU A 469 -72.46 -27.16 56.20
CA GLU A 469 -72.15 -28.61 56.14
C GLU A 469 -71.14 -29.20 55.10
N GLU A 470 -69.98 -29.57 55.67
CA GLU A 470 -69.20 -30.83 55.56
C GLU A 470 -68.52 -31.35 54.26
N LEU A 471 -67.18 -31.53 54.42
CA LEU A 471 -66.31 -32.65 54.00
C LEU A 471 -66.02 -32.96 52.51
N SER A 472 -64.77 -32.76 52.06
CA SER A 472 -63.84 -33.82 51.60
C SER A 472 -62.58 -33.24 50.93
N ILE A 473 -61.39 -33.69 51.34
CA ILE A 473 -60.12 -33.43 50.64
C ILE A 473 -60.09 -34.35 49.43
N VAL A 474 -60.11 -33.77 48.23
CA VAL A 474 -59.76 -34.45 46.99
C VAL A 474 -58.44 -33.84 46.53
N ASP A 475 -57.38 -34.64 46.52
CA ASP A 475 -56.12 -34.32 45.85
C ASP A 475 -56.40 -34.25 44.34
N THR A 476 -56.78 -33.07 43.84
CA THR A 476 -56.82 -32.79 42.40
C THR A 476 -55.50 -32.17 41.99
N CYS A 477 -54.73 -32.86 41.15
CA CYS A 477 -53.54 -32.31 40.53
C CYS A 477 -53.94 -31.14 39.62
N LEU A 478 -53.51 -29.92 39.97
CA LEU A 478 -53.83 -28.72 39.19
C LEU A 478 -53.03 -28.59 37.88
N TYR A 479 -51.93 -29.35 37.73
CA TYR A 479 -51.08 -29.28 36.54
C TYR A 479 -51.58 -30.20 35.43
N GLN A 480 -51.74 -29.64 34.24
CA GLN A 480 -52.09 -30.35 33.02
C GLN A 480 -51.02 -31.41 32.70
N GLY A 481 -51.44 -32.64 32.40
CA GLY A 481 -50.51 -33.75 32.10
C GLY A 481 -49.90 -34.45 33.33
N CYS A 482 -50.37 -34.17 34.55
CA CYS A 482 -49.93 -34.87 35.76
C CYS A 482 -50.83 -36.08 36.11
N LEU A 483 -50.31 -37.30 36.04
CA LEU A 483 -51.01 -38.54 36.43
C LEU A 483 -51.10 -38.72 37.95
N LYS A 484 -50.12 -38.21 38.70
CA LYS A 484 -50.07 -38.37 40.16
C LYS A 484 -49.29 -37.24 40.81
N CYS A 485 -49.89 -36.59 41.80
CA CYS A 485 -49.28 -35.51 42.58
C CYS A 485 -49.32 -35.79 44.09
N SER A 486 -48.51 -35.06 44.84
CA SER A 486 -48.53 -35.00 46.31
C SER A 486 -48.19 -33.57 46.73
N LEU A 487 -48.97 -32.98 47.65
CA LEU A 487 -48.77 -31.59 48.11
C LEU A 487 -48.66 -30.58 46.95
N ASN A 488 -49.50 -30.70 45.92
CA ASN A 488 -49.46 -29.82 44.74
C ASN A 488 -48.13 -29.85 43.95
N LEU A 489 -47.36 -30.95 44.01
CA LEU A 489 -46.24 -31.21 43.09
C LEU A 489 -46.47 -32.53 42.37
N CYS A 490 -46.25 -32.56 41.07
CA CYS A 490 -46.38 -33.76 40.27
C CYS A 490 -45.23 -34.75 40.51
N ILE A 491 -45.56 -36.03 40.54
CA ILE A 491 -44.63 -37.15 40.73
C ILE A 491 -44.57 -38.03 39.48
N ILE A 492 -45.67 -38.14 38.73
CA ILE A 492 -45.77 -38.96 37.53
C ILE A 492 -46.53 -38.18 36.45
N CYS A 493 -45.93 -38.03 35.27
CA CYS A 493 -46.53 -37.34 34.14
C CYS A 493 -47.20 -38.29 33.14
N GLU A 494 -48.18 -37.78 32.40
CA GLU A 494 -48.83 -38.44 31.26
C GLU A 494 -47.84 -38.68 30.11
N SER A 495 -48.15 -39.66 29.25
CA SER A 495 -47.30 -40.00 28.10
C SER A 495 -47.15 -38.79 27.16
N GLY A 496 -45.93 -38.27 27.03
CA GLY A 496 -45.62 -37.07 26.24
C GLY A 496 -45.14 -35.88 27.08
N TYR A 497 -45.23 -35.96 28.41
CA TYR A 497 -44.77 -34.95 29.35
C TYR A 497 -43.49 -35.41 30.07
N ILE A 498 -42.56 -34.48 30.31
CA ILE A 498 -41.30 -34.67 31.02
C ILE A 498 -41.43 -34.07 32.42
N LEU A 499 -41.01 -34.82 33.45
CA LEU A 499 -41.07 -34.37 34.84
C LEU A 499 -39.81 -33.55 35.17
N GLU A 500 -39.99 -32.24 35.41
CA GLU A 500 -38.91 -31.33 35.82
C GLU A 500 -39.39 -30.48 37.00
N ASN A 501 -38.61 -30.43 38.08
CA ASN A 501 -38.91 -29.70 39.32
C ASN A 501 -40.31 -29.93 39.95
N GLY A 502 -40.92 -31.09 39.71
CA GLY A 502 -42.25 -31.41 40.24
C GLY A 502 -43.40 -30.87 39.40
N ILE A 503 -43.13 -30.47 38.15
CA ILE A 503 -44.12 -30.03 37.15
C ILE A 503 -43.94 -30.90 35.90
N CYS A 504 -45.03 -31.16 35.18
CA CYS A 504 -45.02 -31.90 33.93
C CYS A 504 -45.02 -30.95 32.75
N LEU A 505 -43.89 -30.87 32.05
CA LEU A 505 -43.70 -29.99 30.89
C LEU A 505 -43.85 -30.80 29.61
N MET A 506 -44.51 -30.23 28.60
CA MET A 506 -44.71 -30.89 27.31
C MET A 506 -44.01 -30.11 26.21
N CYS A 507 -42.75 -30.45 25.95
CA CYS A 507 -42.00 -29.80 24.90
C CYS A 507 -42.49 -30.16 23.49
N GLY A 508 -42.51 -29.16 22.60
CA GLY A 508 -42.86 -29.32 21.19
C GLY A 508 -44.36 -29.23 20.92
N ASN A 509 -45.13 -28.59 21.80
CA ASN A 509 -46.57 -28.42 21.67
C ASN A 509 -46.94 -27.07 21.00
N GLY A 510 -45.95 -26.19 20.81
CA GLY A 510 -46.06 -24.88 20.19
C GLY A 510 -46.57 -23.78 21.12
N ILE A 511 -46.60 -24.02 22.44
CA ILE A 511 -47.03 -23.10 23.49
C ILE A 511 -45.95 -23.08 24.55
N ARG A 512 -45.11 -22.04 24.50
CA ARG A 512 -44.04 -21.86 25.48
C ARG A 512 -44.61 -21.62 26.88
N GLN A 513 -44.30 -22.52 27.80
CA GLN A 513 -44.65 -22.41 29.23
C GLN A 513 -43.59 -21.60 30.00
N ASP A 514 -43.93 -21.08 31.19
CA ASP A 514 -43.02 -20.22 31.99
C ASP A 514 -41.66 -20.89 32.31
N ASP A 515 -41.62 -22.23 32.34
CA ASP A 515 -40.42 -23.03 32.61
C ASP A 515 -39.65 -23.45 31.33
N GLU A 516 -40.15 -23.13 30.12
CA GLU A 516 -39.49 -23.44 28.84
C GLU A 516 -38.69 -22.23 28.32
N GLN A 517 -37.53 -22.45 27.70
CA GLN A 517 -36.76 -21.39 27.04
C GLN A 517 -37.23 -21.15 25.60
N CYS A 518 -37.80 -22.17 24.95
CA CYS A 518 -38.39 -22.12 23.62
C CYS A 518 -39.40 -23.28 23.47
N ASP A 519 -40.36 -23.17 22.54
CA ASP A 519 -41.17 -24.30 22.05
C ASP A 519 -41.53 -24.03 20.59
N ASP A 520 -40.82 -24.65 19.65
CA ASP A 520 -40.99 -24.46 18.21
C ASP A 520 -42.05 -25.38 17.57
N GLY A 521 -42.84 -26.07 18.40
CA GLY A 521 -43.94 -26.95 17.96
C GLY A 521 -43.48 -28.32 17.47
N ASN A 522 -42.23 -28.72 17.72
CA ASN A 522 -41.75 -30.06 17.43
C ASN A 522 -40.67 -30.54 18.42
N ASN A 523 -40.14 -31.76 18.22
CA ASN A 523 -39.13 -32.39 19.11
C ASN A 523 -37.86 -32.80 18.35
N LEU A 524 -37.61 -32.19 17.19
CA LEU A 524 -36.38 -32.33 16.44
C LEU A 524 -35.31 -31.48 17.15
N ASN A 525 -34.06 -31.90 16.99
CA ASN A 525 -32.92 -31.08 17.40
C ASN A 525 -32.34 -30.44 16.14
N GLN A 526 -31.56 -29.36 16.30
CA GLN A 526 -30.85 -28.60 15.27
C GLN A 526 -31.68 -27.60 14.45
N ASP A 527 -32.91 -27.32 14.86
CA ASP A 527 -33.79 -26.24 14.38
C ASP A 527 -33.85 -25.05 15.35
N GLY A 528 -33.08 -25.09 16.44
CA GLY A 528 -32.87 -23.98 17.36
C GLY A 528 -33.60 -24.11 18.70
N CYS A 529 -34.59 -25.02 18.78
CA CYS A 529 -35.16 -25.46 20.05
C CYS A 529 -34.88 -26.95 20.24
N SER A 530 -34.21 -27.32 21.33
CA SER A 530 -33.94 -28.74 21.59
C SER A 530 -35.21 -29.49 22.00
N ASN A 531 -35.16 -30.82 21.93
CA ASN A 531 -36.21 -31.71 22.46
C ASN A 531 -36.45 -31.64 23.98
N LEU A 532 -35.73 -30.75 24.68
CA LEU A 532 -35.91 -30.40 26.09
C LEU A 532 -36.40 -28.95 26.26
N CYS A 533 -36.79 -28.27 25.18
CA CYS A 533 -37.27 -26.88 25.18
C CYS A 533 -36.24 -25.87 25.73
N ILE A 534 -34.97 -26.19 25.51
CA ILE A 534 -33.79 -25.35 25.77
C ILE A 534 -33.31 -24.80 24.42
N ILE A 535 -32.99 -23.50 24.37
CA ILE A 535 -32.45 -22.87 23.16
C ILE A 535 -31.10 -23.49 22.82
N GLU A 536 -30.92 -23.91 21.58
CA GLU A 536 -29.69 -24.56 21.15
C GLU A 536 -28.52 -23.57 20.96
N ASN A 537 -27.29 -24.04 21.15
CA ASN A 537 -26.10 -23.20 20.98
C ASN A 537 -26.05 -22.56 19.58
N GLN A 538 -25.74 -21.26 19.54
CA GLN A 538 -25.72 -20.43 18.32
C GLN A 538 -27.10 -20.16 17.71
N TRP A 539 -28.17 -20.33 18.48
CA TRP A 539 -29.53 -19.93 18.10
C TRP A 539 -30.07 -18.87 19.06
N ASN A 540 -30.99 -18.07 18.54
CA ASN A 540 -31.77 -17.10 19.30
C ASN A 540 -33.24 -17.25 18.89
N CYS A 541 -34.12 -17.41 19.86
CA CYS A 541 -35.54 -17.67 19.63
C CYS A 541 -36.36 -16.45 20.05
N THR A 542 -37.27 -16.02 19.17
CA THR A 542 -38.17 -14.89 19.42
C THR A 542 -39.56 -15.38 19.82
N GLU A 543 -40.18 -14.65 20.73
CA GLU A 543 -41.55 -14.91 21.19
C GLU A 543 -42.56 -14.20 20.29
N ASN A 544 -43.61 -14.92 19.90
CA ASN A 544 -44.87 -14.30 19.50
C ASN A 544 -45.91 -14.67 20.55
N VAL A 545 -46.56 -13.67 21.15
CA VAL A 545 -47.56 -13.86 22.20
C VAL A 545 -48.65 -14.83 21.69
N ASN A 546 -48.75 -16.02 22.32
CA ASN A 546 -49.64 -17.15 22.00
C ASN A 546 -49.29 -18.06 20.79
N PHE A 547 -48.04 -18.09 20.31
CA PHE A 547 -47.60 -18.99 19.22
C PHE A 547 -46.20 -19.60 19.46
N PHE A 548 -45.87 -20.66 18.73
CA PHE A 548 -44.59 -21.38 18.78
C PHE A 548 -43.38 -20.44 18.60
N SER A 549 -42.29 -20.73 19.32
CA SER A 549 -41.01 -20.03 19.23
C SER A 549 -40.42 -20.13 17.84
N GLN A 550 -40.02 -18.98 17.29
CA GLN A 550 -39.29 -18.93 16.02
C GLN A 550 -37.81 -18.76 16.32
N CYS A 551 -37.04 -19.80 16.03
CA CYS A 551 -35.61 -19.84 16.28
C CYS A 551 -34.79 -19.54 15.03
N PHE A 552 -33.82 -18.65 15.17
CA PHE A 552 -32.92 -18.24 14.11
C PHE A 552 -31.47 -18.44 14.54
N ARG A 553 -30.59 -18.80 13.60
CA ARG A 553 -29.16 -18.86 13.88
C ARG A 553 -28.61 -17.47 14.18
N ILE A 554 -27.79 -17.36 15.22
CA ILE A 554 -27.12 -16.13 15.61
C ILE A 554 -26.21 -15.67 14.47
N THR A 555 -26.44 -14.44 14.05
CA THR A 555 -25.62 -13.79 13.04
C THR A 555 -24.24 -13.49 13.61
N THR A 556 -23.21 -14.06 12.98
CA THR A 556 -21.79 -13.90 13.37
C THR A 556 -20.95 -13.36 12.20
N PRO A 557 -19.91 -12.54 12.49
CA PRO A 557 -18.95 -12.11 11.49
C PRO A 557 -17.97 -13.24 11.15
N SER A 558 -17.62 -13.34 9.88
CA SER A 558 -16.69 -14.31 9.33
C SER A 558 -15.58 -13.60 8.56
N VAL A 559 -14.35 -14.07 8.76
CA VAL A 559 -13.14 -13.40 8.27
C VAL A 559 -12.30 -14.43 7.53
N THR A 560 -11.95 -14.14 6.27
CA THR A 560 -11.17 -15.06 5.43
C THR A 560 -10.01 -14.36 4.75
N TYR A 561 -8.85 -15.01 4.74
CA TYR A 561 -7.67 -14.49 4.05
C TYR A 561 -7.83 -14.68 2.53
N LEU A 562 -7.62 -13.61 1.75
CA LEU A 562 -7.70 -13.65 0.29
C LEU A 562 -6.33 -13.92 -0.34
N ASN A 563 -5.44 -12.94 -0.28
CA ASN A 563 -4.15 -12.95 -0.97
C ASN A 563 -3.16 -11.95 -0.35
N GLN A 564 -1.92 -11.95 -0.85
CA GLN A 564 -0.90 -10.96 -0.52
C GLN A 564 -0.18 -10.49 -1.78
N THR A 565 0.22 -9.22 -1.77
CA THR A 565 1.26 -8.68 -2.63
C THR A 565 2.56 -8.58 -1.81
N PHE A 566 3.50 -7.70 -2.18
CA PHE A 566 4.72 -7.53 -1.40
C PHE A 566 4.43 -6.92 -0.03
N ASN A 567 3.77 -5.76 -0.02
CA ASN A 567 3.49 -4.95 1.17
C ASN A 567 2.04 -5.05 1.65
N TYR A 568 1.08 -5.37 0.76
CA TYR A 568 -0.33 -5.51 1.13
C TYR A 568 -0.74 -6.96 1.36
N GLN A 569 -1.60 -7.16 2.35
CA GLN A 569 -2.34 -8.40 2.56
C GLN A 569 -3.84 -8.10 2.59
N TYR A 570 -4.63 -8.98 2.00
CA TYR A 570 -6.06 -8.77 1.83
C TYR A 570 -6.85 -9.80 2.60
N VAL A 571 -7.83 -9.33 3.37
CA VAL A 571 -8.72 -10.15 4.19
C VAL A 571 -10.15 -9.70 3.92
N THR A 572 -11.06 -10.63 3.68
CA THR A 572 -12.49 -10.32 3.54
C THR A 572 -13.23 -10.56 4.84
N LEU A 573 -14.13 -9.62 5.14
CA LEU A 573 -15.07 -9.67 6.25
C LEU A 573 -16.49 -9.77 5.66
N THR A 574 -17.23 -10.79 6.09
CA THR A 574 -18.64 -11.00 5.71
C THR A 574 -19.45 -11.47 6.90
N TYR A 575 -20.75 -11.22 6.92
CA TYR A 575 -21.67 -11.75 7.93
C TYR A 575 -22.43 -12.96 7.41
N THR A 576 -22.81 -13.86 8.31
CA THR A 576 -23.56 -15.07 7.99
C THR A 576 -24.97 -14.79 7.46
N ASN A 577 -25.61 -13.71 7.91
CA ASN A 577 -26.91 -13.22 7.43
C ASN A 577 -26.83 -11.75 7.01
N GLN A 578 -27.87 -11.24 6.36
CA GLN A 578 -28.01 -9.80 6.05
C GLN A 578 -28.17 -8.99 7.33
N VAL A 579 -27.52 -7.82 7.40
CA VAL A 579 -27.61 -6.93 8.57
C VAL A 579 -27.78 -5.46 8.14
N LYS A 580 -28.25 -4.63 9.08
CA LYS A 580 -28.45 -3.17 8.97
C LYS A 580 -27.88 -2.47 10.23
N LEU A 581 -27.50 -1.21 10.11
CA LEU A 581 -27.04 -0.39 11.24
C LEU A 581 -28.20 -0.05 12.19
N ASP A 582 -27.92 -0.01 13.49
CA ASP A 582 -28.86 0.55 14.45
C ASP A 582 -29.02 2.08 14.29
N LEU A 583 -30.22 2.60 14.54
CA LEU A 583 -30.58 4.02 14.34
C LEU A 583 -29.77 4.98 15.24
N SER A 584 -29.18 4.46 16.33
CA SER A 584 -28.33 5.22 17.26
C SER A 584 -26.87 5.35 16.80
N THR A 585 -26.46 4.60 15.77
CA THR A 585 -25.07 4.50 15.31
C THR A 585 -24.86 5.20 13.96
N PHE A 586 -23.96 6.19 13.93
CA PHE A 586 -23.72 7.01 12.74
C PHE A 586 -22.59 6.48 11.84
N ILE A 587 -21.58 5.78 12.40
CA ILE A 587 -20.39 5.34 11.66
C ILE A 587 -19.96 3.93 12.12
N PHE A 588 -20.16 2.92 11.25
CA PHE A 588 -19.77 1.52 11.49
C PHE A 588 -18.27 1.35 11.77
N LEU A 589 -17.43 2.22 11.18
CA LEU A 589 -15.98 2.15 11.24
C LEU A 589 -15.40 2.60 12.59
N ASP A 590 -16.01 3.58 13.25
CA ASP A 590 -15.46 4.18 14.48
C ASP A 590 -15.67 3.30 15.72
N GLN A 591 -16.59 2.34 15.64
CA GLN A 591 -16.92 1.45 16.76
C GLN A 591 -16.17 0.12 16.71
N ASN A 592 -15.58 -0.23 15.56
CA ASN A 592 -14.83 -1.47 15.40
C ASN A 592 -13.33 -1.20 15.48
N SER A 593 -12.59 -2.01 16.23
CA SER A 593 -11.14 -1.84 16.37
C SER A 593 -10.39 -2.99 15.70
N PHE A 594 -9.42 -2.64 14.86
CA PHE A 594 -8.59 -3.58 14.11
C PHE A 594 -7.12 -3.37 14.48
N SER A 595 -6.44 -4.43 14.92
CA SER A 595 -5.03 -4.34 15.34
C SER A 595 -4.28 -5.64 15.07
N ILE A 596 -2.95 -5.57 15.04
CA ILE A 596 -2.07 -6.74 14.92
C ILE A 596 -1.36 -6.95 16.25
N GLU A 597 -1.61 -8.07 16.93
CA GLU A 597 -1.11 -8.31 18.31
C GLU A 597 0.42 -8.32 18.40
N ASN A 598 1.09 -8.78 17.34
CA ASN A 598 2.53 -9.03 17.33
C ASN A 598 3.33 -7.92 16.60
N LEU A 599 2.70 -6.78 16.28
CA LEU A 599 3.35 -5.64 15.61
C LEU A 599 2.96 -4.32 16.27
N ASN A 600 3.88 -3.37 16.29
CA ASN A 600 3.60 -2.02 16.78
C ASN A 600 2.72 -1.26 15.79
N PRO A 601 1.82 -0.35 16.24
CA PRO A 601 0.92 0.40 15.37
C PRO A 601 1.62 1.20 14.26
N ASN A 602 2.86 1.65 14.49
CA ASN A 602 3.63 2.42 13.50
C ASN A 602 4.22 1.55 12.39
N GLN A 603 4.08 0.22 12.46
CA GLN A 603 4.67 -0.73 11.52
C GLN A 603 3.67 -1.25 10.48
N TYR A 604 2.39 -0.87 10.58
CA TYR A 604 1.36 -1.30 9.64
C TYR A 604 0.23 -0.28 9.53
N GLN A 605 -0.54 -0.36 8.45
CA GLN A 605 -1.78 0.39 8.26
C GLN A 605 -2.87 -0.56 7.77
N ILE A 606 -4.07 -0.44 8.35
CA ILE A 606 -5.24 -1.22 7.94
C ILE A 606 -6.23 -0.26 7.30
N ILE A 607 -6.59 -0.52 6.05
CA ILE A 607 -7.57 0.24 5.29
C ILE A 607 -8.77 -0.67 5.07
N LEU A 608 -9.95 -0.25 5.54
CA LEU A 608 -11.21 -0.95 5.28
C LEU A 608 -11.81 -0.43 3.98
N ILE A 609 -12.07 -1.32 3.03
CA ILE A 609 -12.67 -0.98 1.74
C ILE A 609 -14.03 -1.67 1.63
N PRO A 610 -15.15 -0.93 1.55
CA PRO A 610 -16.46 -1.55 1.37
C PRO A 610 -16.62 -2.11 -0.05
N LEU A 611 -16.95 -3.41 -0.15
CA LEU A 611 -17.50 -4.01 -1.37
C LEU A 611 -19.02 -3.80 -1.44
N ILE A 612 -19.68 -3.93 -0.29
CA ILE A 612 -21.10 -3.66 -0.10
C ILE A 612 -21.24 -2.96 1.25
N GLU A 613 -21.55 -1.66 1.22
CA GLU A 613 -21.68 -0.84 2.43
C GLU A 613 -22.92 -1.19 3.24
N ILE A 614 -22.78 -1.12 4.56
CA ILE A 614 -23.89 -1.18 5.50
C ILE A 614 -24.74 0.08 5.42
N ASP A 615 -26.06 -0.09 5.58
CA ASP A 615 -27.04 0.98 5.52
C ASP A 615 -27.94 0.90 6.76
N GLN A 616 -28.48 2.03 7.20
CA GLN A 616 -29.44 2.10 8.30
C GLN A 616 -30.83 1.63 7.85
N ASN A 617 -31.17 1.83 6.56
CA ASN A 617 -32.54 1.63 6.07
C ASN A 617 -32.76 0.29 5.35
N GLN A 618 -31.68 -0.40 4.98
CA GLN A 618 -31.75 -1.60 4.13
C GLN A 618 -30.89 -2.73 4.68
N LEU A 619 -31.47 -3.92 4.76
CA LEU A 619 -30.75 -5.17 5.01
C LEU A 619 -29.87 -5.50 3.82
N LYS A 620 -28.57 -5.69 4.06
CA LYS A 620 -27.59 -5.98 3.00
C LYS A 620 -26.66 -7.13 3.43
N ASN A 621 -26.22 -7.91 2.44
CA ASN A 621 -25.12 -8.86 2.61
C ASN A 621 -23.81 -8.08 2.59
N ILE A 622 -23.40 -7.61 3.77
CA ILE A 622 -22.22 -6.79 3.91
C ILE A 622 -20.97 -7.57 3.53
N SER A 623 -20.11 -6.90 2.78
CA SER A 623 -18.79 -7.40 2.45
C SER A 623 -17.80 -6.24 2.53
N TYR A 624 -16.76 -6.41 3.34
CA TYR A 624 -15.63 -5.48 3.43
C TYR A 624 -14.33 -6.21 3.07
N GLU A 625 -13.44 -5.51 2.38
CA GLU A 625 -12.08 -5.95 2.11
C GLU A 625 -11.11 -5.12 2.96
N LEU A 626 -10.39 -5.78 3.85
CA LEU A 626 -9.31 -5.18 4.63
C LEU A 626 -8.02 -5.26 3.82
N SER A 627 -7.48 -4.10 3.47
CA SER A 627 -6.13 -3.96 2.90
C SER A 627 -5.16 -3.60 4.02
N ILE A 628 -4.21 -4.50 4.29
CA ILE A 628 -3.26 -4.41 5.40
C ILE A 628 -1.87 -4.16 4.82
N ASP A 629 -1.35 -2.95 4.99
CA ASP A 629 0.01 -2.56 4.62
C ASP A 629 0.97 -2.85 5.77
N ILE A 630 2.04 -3.60 5.55
CA ILE A 630 3.08 -3.86 6.56
C ILE A 630 4.40 -3.28 6.07
N TYR A 631 4.98 -2.37 6.86
CA TYR A 631 6.16 -1.58 6.47
C TYR A 631 7.50 -2.23 6.82
N GLN A 632 7.51 -3.24 7.70
CA GLN A 632 8.75 -3.90 8.13
C GLN A 632 8.74 -5.43 7.91
N PRO A 633 9.87 -6.02 7.49
CA PRO A 633 9.96 -7.46 7.33
C PRO A 633 9.86 -8.17 8.68
N THR A 634 9.12 -9.27 8.74
CA THR A 634 9.01 -10.13 9.92
C THR A 634 9.44 -11.56 9.59
N ASP A 635 9.86 -12.33 10.60
CA ASP A 635 10.14 -13.78 10.45
C ASP A 635 9.00 -14.65 11.00
N PHE A 636 7.90 -14.04 11.46
CA PHE A 636 6.74 -14.71 12.04
C PHE A 636 5.45 -14.25 11.35
N ASN A 637 4.42 -15.10 11.41
CA ASN A 637 3.08 -14.83 10.89
C ASN A 637 2.39 -13.79 11.79
N PRO A 638 2.04 -12.59 11.29
CA PRO A 638 1.31 -11.61 12.07
C PRO A 638 -0.12 -12.12 12.38
N ARG A 639 -0.66 -11.76 13.55
CA ARG A 639 -2.02 -12.15 13.96
C ARG A 639 -2.91 -10.92 14.02
N LEU A 640 -3.86 -10.84 13.09
CA LEU A 640 -4.84 -9.76 13.02
C LEU A 640 -5.98 -10.05 14.01
N LYS A 641 -6.17 -9.15 14.96
CA LYS A 641 -7.27 -9.11 15.92
C LYS A 641 -8.32 -8.11 15.43
N LEU A 642 -9.56 -8.57 15.35
CA LEU A 642 -10.71 -7.78 14.90
C LEU A 642 -11.74 -7.80 16.04
N ILE A 643 -12.09 -6.63 16.56
CA ILE A 643 -13.09 -6.47 17.63
C ILE A 643 -14.28 -5.74 17.02
N PHE A 644 -15.43 -6.43 17.00
CA PHE A 644 -16.69 -5.92 16.49
C PHE A 644 -17.55 -5.45 17.66
N ASN A 645 -17.70 -4.14 17.83
CA ASN A 645 -18.58 -3.56 18.86
C ASN A 645 -19.76 -2.77 18.28
N ALA A 646 -19.83 -2.65 16.95
CA ALA A 646 -20.93 -1.95 16.30
C ALA A 646 -22.28 -2.63 16.58
N LEU A 647 -23.29 -1.81 16.92
CA LEU A 647 -24.66 -2.28 17.14
C LEU A 647 -25.36 -2.51 15.79
N LEU A 648 -25.65 -3.76 15.46
CA LEU A 648 -26.29 -4.15 14.21
C LEU A 648 -27.57 -4.95 14.48
N TRP A 649 -28.49 -4.89 13.53
CA TRP A 649 -29.69 -5.74 13.48
C TRP A 649 -29.63 -6.65 12.26
N ASP A 650 -29.99 -7.92 12.41
CA ASP A 650 -30.04 -8.85 11.29
C ASP A 650 -31.41 -8.88 10.58
N GLN A 651 -31.52 -9.72 9.56
CA GLN A 651 -32.76 -9.87 8.77
C GLN A 651 -33.97 -10.40 9.55
N ASN A 652 -33.76 -10.94 10.75
CA ASN A 652 -34.81 -11.42 11.65
C ASN A 652 -35.09 -10.42 12.77
N ASP A 653 -34.61 -9.17 12.64
CA ASP A 653 -34.68 -8.13 13.66
C ASP A 653 -34.08 -8.56 15.02
N LEU A 654 -33.02 -9.38 14.98
CA LEU A 654 -32.23 -9.74 16.16
C LEU A 654 -30.96 -8.88 16.27
N PRO A 655 -30.55 -8.48 17.49
CA PRO A 655 -29.31 -7.75 17.67
C PRO A 655 -28.10 -8.68 17.44
N VAL A 656 -27.11 -8.18 16.70
CA VAL A 656 -25.82 -8.87 16.51
C VAL A 656 -24.92 -8.53 17.69
N TYR A 657 -24.57 -9.54 18.49
CA TYR A 657 -23.75 -9.34 19.69
C TYR A 657 -22.29 -9.00 19.34
N PRO A 658 -21.63 -8.14 20.16
CA PRO A 658 -20.21 -7.87 20.03
C PRO A 658 -19.37 -9.16 20.06
N SER A 659 -18.36 -9.24 19.20
CA SER A 659 -17.52 -10.43 19.08
C SER A 659 -16.09 -10.11 18.67
N GLU A 660 -15.17 -11.00 19.01
CA GLU A 660 -13.77 -10.93 18.60
C GLU A 660 -13.45 -12.03 17.57
N GLN A 661 -12.71 -11.68 16.53
CA GLN A 661 -12.21 -12.62 15.52
C GLN A 661 -10.70 -12.49 15.38
N PHE A 662 -10.06 -13.62 15.06
CA PHE A 662 -8.62 -13.68 14.83
C PHE A 662 -8.34 -14.35 13.50
N ILE A 663 -7.43 -13.76 12.73
CA ILE A 663 -6.89 -14.39 11.53
C ILE A 663 -5.37 -14.27 11.49
N THR A 664 -4.70 -15.36 11.08
CA THR A 664 -3.25 -15.36 10.90
C THR A 664 -2.92 -14.90 9.48
N LEU A 665 -2.13 -13.84 9.39
CA LEU A 665 -1.61 -13.29 8.15
C LEU A 665 -0.36 -14.07 7.72
N LYS A 666 0.03 -13.92 6.46
CA LYS A 666 1.29 -14.50 5.96
C LYS A 666 2.47 -13.60 6.33
N VAL A 667 3.67 -14.18 6.31
CA VAL A 667 4.92 -13.41 6.46
C VAL A 667 5.03 -12.42 5.28
N PRO A 668 5.17 -11.11 5.53
CA PRO A 668 5.26 -10.10 4.49
C PRO A 668 6.53 -10.30 3.65
N LYS A 669 6.42 -10.14 2.32
CA LYS A 669 7.52 -10.37 1.38
C LYS A 669 8.28 -9.07 1.05
N ILE A 670 8.41 -8.16 2.01
CA ILE A 670 9.05 -6.86 1.83
C ILE A 670 10.54 -6.88 2.17
N LEU A 671 11.29 -5.97 1.55
CA LEU A 671 12.67 -5.68 1.88
C LEU A 671 12.75 -4.65 3.02
N SER A 672 13.81 -4.72 3.83
CA SER A 672 14.15 -3.60 4.72
C SER A 672 14.66 -2.40 3.91
N GLU A 673 14.66 -1.20 4.49
CA GLU A 673 15.17 0.02 3.82
C GLU A 673 16.59 -0.15 3.26
N VAL A 674 17.48 -0.77 4.06
CA VAL A 674 18.85 -1.10 3.65
C VAL A 674 18.87 -2.09 2.48
N GLN A 675 17.97 -3.07 2.47
CA GLN A 675 17.85 -4.03 1.37
C GLN A 675 17.29 -3.39 0.09
N ILE A 676 16.39 -2.41 0.21
CA ILE A 676 15.88 -1.62 -0.92
C ILE A 676 17.02 -0.78 -1.52
N GLU A 677 17.76 -0.05 -0.68
CA GLU A 677 18.90 0.76 -1.13
C GLU A 677 19.95 -0.10 -1.84
N THR A 678 20.30 -1.26 -1.26
CA THR A 678 21.25 -2.19 -1.90
C THR A 678 20.71 -2.76 -3.21
N ALA A 679 19.42 -3.10 -3.31
CA ALA A 679 18.82 -3.55 -4.56
C ALA A 679 18.85 -2.46 -5.65
N ASN A 680 18.53 -1.21 -5.30
CA ASN A 680 18.61 -0.06 -6.21
C ASN A 680 20.06 0.22 -6.65
N ASN A 681 21.04 0.06 -5.75
CA ASN A 681 22.46 0.15 -6.09
C ASN A 681 22.88 -0.94 -7.10
N PHE A 682 22.37 -2.17 -6.97
CA PHE A 682 22.61 -3.21 -7.97
C PHE A 682 21.89 -2.94 -9.30
N GLN A 683 20.67 -2.40 -9.28
CA GLN A 683 19.93 -2.01 -10.48
C GLN A 683 20.69 -0.92 -11.26
N THR A 684 21.12 0.14 -10.57
CA THR A 684 21.89 1.25 -11.18
C THR A 684 23.25 0.78 -11.71
N LEU A 685 23.95 -0.09 -10.98
CA LEU A 685 25.17 -0.74 -11.46
C LEU A 685 24.91 -1.55 -12.73
N ASN A 686 23.86 -2.38 -12.75
CA ASN A 686 23.52 -3.20 -13.91
C ASN A 686 23.17 -2.35 -15.13
N TYR A 687 22.33 -1.32 -14.93
CA TYR A 687 21.99 -0.34 -15.96
C TYR A 687 23.27 0.30 -16.55
N GLY A 688 24.18 0.78 -15.70
CA GLY A 688 25.46 1.34 -16.11
C GLY A 688 26.32 0.36 -16.91
N ILE A 689 26.41 -0.90 -16.49
CA ILE A 689 27.15 -1.95 -17.20
C ILE A 689 26.52 -2.22 -18.57
N MET A 690 25.21 -2.46 -18.63
CA MET A 690 24.51 -2.77 -19.88
C MET A 690 24.59 -1.60 -20.87
N MET A 691 24.43 -0.35 -20.41
CA MET A 691 24.61 0.85 -21.23
C MET A 691 26.04 0.98 -21.74
N SER A 692 27.04 0.73 -20.87
CA SER A 692 28.44 0.78 -21.29
C SER A 692 28.75 -0.26 -22.36
N LEU A 693 28.24 -1.48 -22.22
CA LEU A 693 28.36 -2.56 -23.19
C LEU A 693 27.69 -2.20 -24.51
N MET A 694 26.49 -1.61 -24.47
CA MET A 694 25.78 -1.17 -25.66
C MET A 694 26.56 -0.09 -26.41
N ILE A 695 27.04 0.95 -25.71
CA ILE A 695 27.86 2.01 -26.29
C ILE A 695 29.16 1.44 -26.89
N LEU A 696 29.86 0.58 -26.15
CA LEU A 696 31.07 -0.09 -26.62
C LEU A 696 30.78 -0.96 -27.85
N SER A 697 29.65 -1.67 -27.89
CA SER A 697 29.26 -2.52 -29.02
C SER A 697 29.02 -1.69 -30.29
N ILE A 698 28.37 -0.53 -30.18
CA ILE A 698 28.16 0.41 -31.29
C ILE A 698 29.50 0.96 -31.79
N LEU A 699 30.44 1.29 -30.88
CA LEU A 699 31.80 1.69 -31.25
C LEU A 699 32.54 0.56 -31.99
N MET A 700 32.28 -0.71 -31.68
CA MET A 700 32.88 -1.84 -32.38
C MET A 700 32.34 -2.05 -33.80
N ILE A 701 31.08 -1.71 -34.07
CA ILE A 701 30.53 -1.63 -35.44
C ILE A 701 31.37 -0.64 -36.26
N LEU A 702 31.66 0.55 -35.71
CA LEU A 702 32.50 1.56 -36.38
C LEU A 702 33.95 1.08 -36.58
N CYS A 703 34.41 0.14 -35.76
CA CYS A 703 35.74 -0.47 -35.82
C CYS A 703 35.80 -1.75 -36.68
N ARG A 704 34.74 -2.06 -37.44
CA ARG A 704 34.60 -3.22 -38.36
C ARG A 704 34.57 -4.59 -37.67
N GLU A 705 34.06 -4.67 -36.43
CA GLU A 705 33.97 -5.92 -35.67
C GLU A 705 32.50 -6.23 -35.35
N PHE A 706 31.72 -6.57 -36.38
CA PHE A 706 30.28 -6.81 -36.26
C PHE A 706 29.93 -8.03 -35.38
N GLU A 707 30.77 -9.07 -35.40
CA GLU A 707 30.57 -10.30 -34.61
C GLU A 707 30.50 -10.02 -33.10
N ILE A 708 31.31 -9.09 -32.59
CA ILE A 708 31.32 -8.74 -31.16
C ILE A 708 30.04 -7.99 -30.79
N PHE A 709 29.54 -7.13 -31.69
CA PHE A 709 28.28 -6.44 -31.47
C PHE A 709 27.14 -7.45 -31.33
N GLN A 710 27.07 -8.45 -32.21
CA GLN A 710 26.07 -9.51 -32.14
C GLN A 710 26.18 -10.33 -30.86
N GLU A 711 27.40 -10.72 -30.45
CA GLU A 711 27.62 -11.45 -29.19
C GLU A 711 27.14 -10.65 -27.97
N ILE A 712 27.43 -9.33 -27.91
CA ILE A 712 26.97 -8.48 -26.80
C ILE A 712 25.45 -8.37 -26.80
N LEU A 713 24.85 -8.10 -27.96
CA LEU A 713 23.39 -7.99 -28.08
C LEU A 713 22.69 -9.30 -27.66
N ASP A 714 23.24 -10.45 -28.07
CA ASP A 714 22.73 -11.76 -27.70
C ASP A 714 22.76 -12.01 -26.19
N ILE A 715 23.81 -11.59 -25.50
CA ILE A 715 23.94 -11.72 -24.03
C ILE A 715 22.92 -10.83 -23.32
N LEU A 716 22.80 -9.57 -23.73
CA LEU A 716 21.87 -8.60 -23.12
C LEU A 716 20.41 -9.03 -23.32
N GLN A 717 20.06 -9.48 -24.53
CA GLN A 717 18.72 -10.01 -24.80
C GLN A 717 18.46 -11.29 -24.01
N PHE A 718 19.42 -12.21 -23.93
CA PHE A 718 19.24 -13.44 -23.18
C PHE A 718 18.91 -13.18 -21.70
N GLN A 719 19.63 -12.25 -21.06
CA GLN A 719 19.35 -11.89 -19.67
C GLN A 719 18.00 -11.19 -19.48
N SER A 720 17.56 -10.35 -20.42
CA SER A 720 16.27 -9.65 -20.29
C SER A 720 15.08 -10.61 -20.34
N PHE A 721 15.19 -11.76 -21.02
CA PHE A 721 14.13 -12.78 -21.02
C PHE A 721 14.03 -13.60 -19.73
N LEU A 722 15.05 -13.58 -18.86
CA LEU A 722 15.03 -14.32 -17.59
C LEU A 722 13.94 -13.84 -16.62
N LYS A 723 13.51 -12.59 -16.74
CA LYS A 723 12.42 -12.03 -15.92
C LYS A 723 11.07 -12.72 -16.14
N TYR A 724 10.88 -13.40 -17.27
CA TYR A 724 9.63 -14.08 -17.65
C TYR A 724 9.53 -15.54 -17.19
N ILE A 725 10.54 -16.06 -16.49
CA ILE A 725 10.43 -17.39 -15.86
C ILE A 725 9.31 -17.32 -14.82
N ASN A 726 8.38 -18.27 -14.85
CA ASN A 726 7.17 -18.22 -14.04
C ASN A 726 7.43 -18.65 -12.59
N VAL A 727 8.16 -17.84 -11.84
CA VAL A 727 8.41 -18.05 -10.41
C VAL A 727 8.09 -16.80 -9.60
N ASN A 728 7.86 -16.96 -8.30
CA ASN A 728 7.56 -15.88 -7.39
C ASN A 728 8.85 -15.22 -6.91
N TYR A 729 9.46 -14.42 -7.79
CA TYR A 729 10.68 -13.70 -7.49
C TYR A 729 10.54 -12.82 -6.23
N PRO A 730 11.55 -12.80 -5.33
CA PRO A 730 11.63 -11.79 -4.28
C PRO A 730 11.77 -10.38 -4.87
N GLN A 731 11.36 -9.38 -4.08
CA GLN A 731 11.28 -7.97 -4.50
C GLN A 731 12.61 -7.42 -5.05
N ASN A 732 13.75 -7.86 -4.52
CA ASN A 732 15.08 -7.41 -4.99
C ASN A 732 15.37 -7.82 -6.44
N LEU A 733 14.93 -8.99 -6.88
CA LEU A 733 15.06 -9.42 -8.28
C LEU A 733 14.11 -8.65 -9.20
N PHE A 734 12.93 -8.29 -8.72
CA PHE A 734 12.03 -7.39 -9.46
C PHE A 734 12.71 -6.04 -9.73
N ILE A 735 13.25 -5.41 -8.69
CA ILE A 735 14.01 -4.15 -8.78
C ILE A 735 15.18 -4.30 -9.76
N TYR A 736 15.95 -5.40 -9.66
CA TYR A 736 17.07 -5.66 -10.59
C TYR A 736 16.61 -5.72 -12.05
N PHE A 737 15.55 -6.46 -12.37
CA PHE A 737 15.09 -6.65 -13.75
C PHE A 737 14.49 -5.39 -14.40
N GLU A 738 14.09 -4.36 -13.63
CA GLU A 738 13.66 -3.07 -14.18
C GLU A 738 14.78 -2.41 -15.03
N SER A 739 16.05 -2.65 -14.69
CA SER A 739 17.18 -2.15 -15.49
C SER A 739 17.24 -2.72 -16.91
N SER A 740 16.48 -3.78 -17.23
CA SER A 740 16.51 -4.42 -18.55
C SER A 740 15.54 -3.81 -19.58
N ASP A 741 14.66 -2.88 -19.16
CA ASP A 741 13.57 -2.38 -20.01
C ASP A 741 14.06 -1.46 -21.15
N PHE A 742 15.20 -0.79 -20.99
CA PHE A 742 15.79 0.06 -22.04
C PHE A 742 16.41 -0.73 -23.21
N VAL A 743 16.68 -2.03 -23.05
CA VAL A 743 17.23 -2.86 -24.14
C VAL A 743 16.22 -2.95 -25.29
N GLN A 744 14.95 -2.66 -25.01
CA GLN A 744 13.90 -2.55 -26.01
C GLN A 744 13.89 -1.14 -26.62
N ILE A 745 13.68 -1.06 -27.93
CA ILE A 745 13.66 0.21 -28.69
C ILE A 745 12.35 1.00 -28.47
N THR A 746 11.41 0.42 -27.71
CA THR A 746 10.08 0.96 -27.40
C THR A 746 10.11 2.42 -26.88
N PRO A 747 11.00 2.82 -25.95
CA PRO A 747 11.04 4.19 -25.43
C PRO A 747 11.35 5.25 -26.51
N LEU A 748 12.20 4.93 -27.48
CA LEU A 748 12.55 5.83 -28.60
C LEU A 748 11.40 6.00 -29.62
N LEU A 749 10.47 5.04 -29.69
CA LEU A 749 9.35 5.07 -30.62
C LEU A 749 8.12 5.79 -30.08
N ILE A 750 7.94 5.75 -28.75
CA ILE A 750 6.91 6.54 -28.05
C ILE A 750 7.21 8.04 -28.23
N GLN A 751 8.48 8.42 -28.13
CA GLN A 751 8.99 9.78 -28.37
C GLN A 751 8.69 10.36 -29.76
N SER A 752 8.66 9.50 -30.80
CA SER A 752 8.70 9.95 -32.20
C SER A 752 7.32 10.06 -32.87
N ASN A 753 6.22 9.93 -32.12
CA ASN A 753 4.84 9.88 -32.64
C ASN A 753 4.61 8.79 -33.73
N PHE A 754 5.61 7.94 -33.99
CA PHE A 754 5.59 6.96 -35.08
C PHE A 754 4.58 5.84 -34.80
N GLY A 755 4.40 5.50 -33.52
CA GLY A 755 3.35 4.58 -33.06
C GLY A 755 1.94 5.09 -33.35
N ASN A 756 1.70 6.40 -33.26
CA ASN A 756 0.40 7.01 -33.58
C ASN A 756 0.14 7.03 -35.09
N ILE A 757 1.16 7.28 -35.91
CA ILE A 757 1.05 7.24 -37.39
C ILE A 757 0.72 5.82 -37.86
N LEU A 758 1.43 4.80 -37.38
CA LEU A 758 1.12 3.40 -37.70
C LEU A 758 -0.20 2.93 -37.08
N GLY A 759 -0.55 3.44 -35.89
CA GLY A 759 -1.79 3.17 -35.16
C GLY A 759 -3.05 3.57 -35.92
N GLN A 760 -2.97 4.57 -36.81
CA GLN A 760 -4.06 4.94 -37.71
C GLN A 760 -4.33 3.89 -38.80
N PHE A 761 -3.29 3.17 -39.25
CA PHE A 761 -3.41 2.12 -40.27
C PHE A 761 -3.65 0.74 -39.67
N ILE A 762 -3.13 0.48 -38.47
CA ILE A 762 -3.30 -0.78 -37.75
C ILE A 762 -3.70 -0.44 -36.31
N PRO A 763 -4.96 -0.68 -35.90
CA PRO A 763 -5.41 -0.35 -34.55
C PRO A 763 -4.67 -1.21 -33.51
N GLN A 764 -4.32 -0.63 -32.37
CA GLN A 764 -3.71 -1.36 -31.25
C GLN A 764 -4.79 -2.24 -30.59
N ILE A 765 -4.52 -3.53 -30.52
CA ILE A 765 -5.39 -4.52 -29.85
C ILE A 765 -4.58 -5.16 -28.74
N GLN A 766 -5.18 -5.25 -27.55
CA GLN A 766 -4.58 -5.91 -26.41
C GLN A 766 -5.08 -7.36 -26.34
N VAL A 767 -4.15 -8.31 -26.38
CA VAL A 767 -4.42 -9.73 -26.17
C VAL A 767 -3.85 -10.11 -24.81
N GLN A 768 -4.70 -10.63 -23.94
CA GLN A 768 -4.28 -11.09 -22.63
C GLN A 768 -3.37 -12.32 -22.74
N THR A 769 -2.33 -12.33 -21.91
CA THR A 769 -1.40 -13.45 -21.74
C THR A 769 -1.62 -14.10 -20.37
N SER A 770 -1.03 -15.27 -20.16
CA SER A 770 -1.07 -15.99 -18.88
C SER A 770 0.29 -15.99 -18.16
N GLY A 771 0.27 -16.28 -16.86
CA GLY A 771 1.48 -16.47 -16.04
C GLY A 771 2.31 -15.18 -15.88
N LYS A 772 3.63 -15.30 -15.93
CA LYS A 772 4.56 -14.18 -15.73
C LYS A 772 4.38 -13.07 -16.77
N PHE A 773 3.95 -13.40 -17.98
CA PHE A 773 3.66 -12.43 -19.03
C PHE A 773 2.47 -11.52 -18.68
N GLN A 774 1.47 -12.06 -17.99
CA GLN A 774 0.33 -11.27 -17.50
C GLN A 774 0.77 -10.29 -16.41
N GLN A 775 1.64 -10.74 -15.50
CA GLN A 775 2.20 -9.89 -14.44
C GLN A 775 2.96 -8.68 -15.02
N TYR A 776 3.70 -8.88 -16.11
CA TYR A 776 4.39 -7.80 -16.84
C TYR A 776 3.53 -7.13 -17.93
N GLN A 777 2.22 -7.42 -17.99
CA GLN A 777 1.27 -6.86 -18.95
C GLN A 777 1.74 -6.95 -20.41
N VAL A 778 2.42 -8.03 -20.78
CA VAL A 778 2.98 -8.20 -22.13
C VAL A 778 1.84 -8.42 -23.12
N ASN A 779 1.77 -7.60 -24.17
CA ASN A 779 0.79 -7.78 -25.23
C ASN A 779 1.17 -8.95 -26.14
N ALA A 780 0.21 -9.83 -26.43
CA ALA A 780 0.41 -10.99 -27.31
C ALA A 780 0.11 -10.70 -28.81
N ASP A 781 -0.45 -9.54 -29.14
CA ASP A 781 -0.79 -9.18 -30.53
C ASP A 781 0.47 -8.99 -31.39
N LEU A 782 0.67 -9.87 -32.37
CA LEU A 782 1.86 -9.88 -33.21
C LEU A 782 2.05 -8.56 -33.97
N LEU A 783 1.00 -8.06 -34.63
CA LEU A 783 1.12 -6.88 -35.49
C LEU A 783 1.52 -5.64 -34.68
N THR A 784 0.90 -5.42 -33.52
CA THR A 784 1.26 -4.32 -32.60
C THR A 784 2.72 -4.43 -32.18
N ASN A 785 3.18 -5.65 -31.88
CA ASN A 785 4.57 -5.90 -31.47
C ASN A 785 5.60 -5.78 -32.61
N LEU A 786 5.19 -5.84 -33.88
CA LEU A 786 6.06 -5.69 -35.05
C LEU A 786 6.25 -4.23 -35.50
N TYR A 787 5.50 -3.24 -34.98
CA TYR A 787 5.59 -1.83 -35.40
C TYR A 787 7.02 -1.28 -35.32
N CYS A 788 7.70 -1.60 -34.22
CA CYS A 788 9.07 -1.16 -33.98
C CYS A 788 10.03 -1.70 -35.04
N GLN A 789 9.84 -2.95 -35.45
CA GLN A 789 10.69 -3.61 -36.44
C GLN A 789 10.42 -3.07 -37.85
N PHE A 790 9.17 -2.74 -38.19
CA PHE A 790 8.86 -2.06 -39.45
C PHE A 790 9.53 -0.68 -39.52
N ALA A 791 9.47 0.10 -38.44
CA ALA A 791 10.15 1.39 -38.36
C ALA A 791 11.67 1.25 -38.52
N GLN A 792 12.28 0.25 -37.88
CA GLN A 792 13.72 -0.05 -38.02
C GLN A 792 14.10 -0.42 -39.46
N ILE A 793 13.31 -1.25 -40.14
CA ILE A 793 13.56 -1.63 -41.53
C ILE A 793 13.49 -0.40 -42.43
N ILE A 794 12.49 0.47 -42.25
CA ILE A 794 12.35 1.72 -43.01
C ILE A 794 13.55 2.64 -42.79
N LEU A 795 13.97 2.84 -41.53
CA LEU A 795 15.13 3.65 -41.17
C LEU A 795 16.43 3.08 -41.75
N ALA A 796 16.61 1.75 -41.69
CA ALA A 796 17.76 1.07 -42.25
C ALA A 796 17.82 1.21 -43.79
N LEU A 797 16.68 1.12 -44.47
CA LEU A 797 16.58 1.35 -45.91
C LEU A 797 16.91 2.81 -46.27
N PHE A 798 16.41 3.78 -45.50
CA PHE A 798 16.72 5.19 -45.71
C PHE A 798 18.22 5.47 -45.51
N ALA A 799 18.80 4.95 -44.43
CA ALA A 799 20.23 5.05 -44.15
C ALA A 799 21.08 4.40 -45.27
N PHE A 800 20.62 3.29 -45.84
CA PHE A 800 21.27 2.67 -46.99
C PHE A 800 21.21 3.53 -48.24
N ILE A 801 20.02 4.02 -48.60
CA ILE A 801 19.84 4.88 -49.78
C ILE A 801 20.73 6.12 -49.63
N PHE A 802 20.74 6.73 -48.45
CA PHE A 802 21.60 7.86 -48.13
C PHE A 802 23.09 7.50 -48.27
N ALA A 803 23.54 6.40 -47.66
CA ALA A 803 24.94 5.96 -47.75
C ALA A 803 25.35 5.65 -49.19
N HIS A 804 24.45 5.04 -49.99
CA HIS A 804 24.69 4.75 -51.40
C HIS A 804 24.80 6.03 -52.23
N GLN A 805 23.86 6.96 -52.09
CA GLN A 805 23.90 8.25 -52.77
C GLN A 805 25.12 9.07 -52.36
N PHE A 806 25.47 9.07 -51.07
CA PHE A 806 26.65 9.74 -50.55
C PHE A 806 27.95 9.17 -51.14
N VAL A 807 28.12 7.84 -51.16
CA VAL A 807 29.30 7.21 -51.79
C VAL A 807 29.36 7.52 -53.28
N LYS A 808 28.23 7.46 -53.99
CA LYS A 808 28.15 7.78 -55.41
C LYS A 808 28.55 9.23 -55.68
N LEU A 809 27.97 10.19 -54.94
CA LEU A 809 28.29 11.62 -55.05
C LEU A 809 29.77 11.89 -54.76
N VAL A 810 30.29 11.38 -53.65
CA VAL A 810 31.68 11.63 -53.24
C VAL A 810 32.67 10.97 -54.19
N TYR A 811 32.41 9.76 -54.70
CA TYR A 811 33.31 9.09 -55.64
C TYR A 811 33.29 9.75 -57.03
N GLN A 812 32.10 10.17 -57.51
CA GLN A 812 31.95 10.86 -58.80
C GLN A 812 32.55 12.26 -58.80
N TYR A 813 32.45 13.02 -57.70
CA TYR A 813 32.91 14.41 -57.64
C TYR A 813 34.29 14.60 -57.00
N CYS A 814 34.64 13.83 -55.96
CA CYS A 814 35.89 14.03 -55.22
C CYS A 814 37.04 13.13 -55.67
N PHE A 815 36.83 12.02 -56.39
CA PHE A 815 37.91 11.06 -56.72
C PHE A 815 37.97 10.71 -58.21
N THR A 816 37.96 11.73 -59.06
CA THR A 816 38.28 11.57 -60.49
C THR A 816 39.78 11.41 -60.71
N GLN A 817 40.19 10.84 -61.86
CA GLN A 817 41.60 10.68 -62.23
C GLN A 817 42.37 12.02 -62.24
N LYS A 818 41.68 13.14 -62.52
CA LYS A 818 42.22 14.51 -62.40
C LYS A 818 42.56 14.90 -60.95
N PHE A 819 41.73 14.52 -59.98
CA PHE A 819 41.92 14.86 -58.57
C PHE A 819 43.11 14.13 -57.94
N LEU A 820 43.33 12.85 -58.30
CA LEU A 820 44.51 12.10 -57.87
C LEU A 820 45.81 12.72 -58.41
N ASN A 821 45.81 13.18 -59.66
CA ASN A 821 46.94 13.92 -60.23
C ASN A 821 47.19 15.27 -59.54
N SER A 822 46.14 15.97 -59.08
CA SER A 822 46.26 17.21 -58.31
C SER A 822 46.84 16.99 -56.90
N ILE A 823 46.62 15.83 -56.28
CA ILE A 823 47.19 15.48 -54.97
C ILE A 823 48.71 15.33 -55.06
N ASP A 824 49.23 14.71 -56.12
CA ASP A 824 50.68 14.51 -56.28
C ASP A 824 51.44 15.84 -56.41
N GLN A 825 50.80 16.88 -56.97
CA GLN A 825 51.36 18.23 -57.12
C GLN A 825 51.36 19.09 -55.84
N LEU A 826 50.73 18.64 -54.75
CA LEU A 826 50.72 19.39 -53.48
C LEU A 826 52.08 19.33 -52.76
N LYS A 827 52.69 20.50 -52.53
CA LYS A 827 53.97 20.64 -51.79
C LYS A 827 53.84 20.40 -50.27
N SER A 828 52.66 20.61 -49.69
CA SER A 828 52.43 20.47 -48.24
C SER A 828 52.11 19.03 -47.83
N ASN A 829 52.99 18.42 -47.04
CA ASN A 829 52.80 17.09 -46.45
C ASN A 829 51.55 17.00 -45.55
N PHE A 830 51.06 18.13 -45.04
CA PHE A 830 49.86 18.18 -44.19
C PHE A 830 48.58 18.00 -45.02
N GLN A 831 48.49 18.66 -46.18
CA GLN A 831 47.33 18.54 -47.08
C GLN A 831 47.25 17.15 -47.70
N LYS A 832 48.38 16.55 -48.11
CA LYS A 832 48.44 15.15 -48.57
C LYS A 832 47.90 14.17 -47.50
N LYS A 833 48.23 14.38 -46.23
CA LYS A 833 47.69 13.56 -45.12
C LYS A 833 46.18 13.71 -44.93
N ILE A 834 45.64 14.92 -45.08
CA ILE A 834 44.19 15.17 -44.98
C ILE A 834 43.44 14.46 -46.11
N TYR A 835 43.92 14.55 -47.34
CA TYR A 835 43.28 13.88 -48.48
C TYR A 835 43.34 12.36 -48.39
N ILE A 836 44.47 11.78 -47.96
CA ILE A 836 44.59 10.34 -47.66
C ILE A 836 43.63 9.95 -46.52
N TRP A 837 43.50 10.79 -45.49
CA TRP A 837 42.58 10.56 -44.38
C TRP A 837 41.10 10.57 -44.83
N ILE A 838 40.71 11.50 -45.70
CA ILE A 838 39.38 11.56 -46.32
C ILE A 838 39.11 10.30 -47.16
N TYR A 839 40.09 9.88 -47.96
CA TYR A 839 39.99 8.65 -48.77
C TYR A 839 39.74 7.39 -47.91
N TYR A 840 40.51 7.20 -46.84
CA TYR A 840 40.29 6.08 -45.90
C TYR A 840 38.92 6.15 -45.21
N LYS A 841 38.38 7.36 -44.97
CA LYS A 841 37.04 7.54 -44.40
C LYS A 841 35.93 7.19 -45.39
N ILE A 842 36.11 7.48 -46.67
CA ILE A 842 35.16 7.09 -47.73
C ILE A 842 35.17 5.58 -47.96
N GLN A 843 36.34 4.94 -47.87
CA GLN A 843 36.46 3.48 -47.90
C GLN A 843 35.70 2.81 -46.74
N LEU A 844 35.53 3.49 -45.60
CA LEU A 844 34.72 3.00 -44.48
C LEU A 844 33.21 2.98 -44.81
N VAL A 845 32.72 3.92 -45.62
CA VAL A 845 31.31 3.96 -46.07
C VAL A 845 31.02 2.86 -47.10
N GLN A 846 31.99 2.50 -47.95
CA GLN A 846 31.87 1.36 -48.86
C GLN A 846 31.72 0.01 -48.14
N GLU A 847 32.35 -0.16 -46.96
CA GLU A 847 32.16 -1.36 -46.14
C GLU A 847 30.76 -1.42 -45.51
N PHE A 848 30.12 -0.27 -45.22
CA PHE A 848 28.75 -0.23 -44.73
C PHE A 848 27.75 -0.80 -45.76
N GLN A 849 28.04 -0.66 -47.06
CA GLN A 849 27.27 -1.30 -48.13
C GLN A 849 27.40 -2.84 -48.11
N LYS A 850 28.50 -3.40 -47.58
CA LYS A 850 28.65 -4.86 -47.45
C LYS A 850 27.76 -5.46 -46.36
N ILE A 851 27.34 -4.68 -45.37
CA ILE A 851 26.39 -5.10 -44.32
C ILE A 851 25.00 -5.42 -44.91
N LEU A 852 24.68 -4.90 -46.11
CA LEU A 852 23.43 -5.18 -46.80
C LEU A 852 23.57 -6.22 -47.92
N THR A 853 24.67 -6.97 -47.91
CA THR A 853 24.77 -8.22 -48.68
C THR A 853 23.86 -9.29 -48.09
N ILE A 854 23.57 -10.35 -48.86
CA ILE A 854 22.78 -11.51 -48.38
C ILE A 854 23.35 -12.04 -47.05
N GLN A 855 24.67 -12.06 -46.90
CA GLN A 855 25.35 -12.50 -45.68
C GLN A 855 25.12 -11.55 -44.50
N GLY A 856 25.18 -10.23 -44.72
CA GLY A 856 24.88 -9.26 -43.68
C GLY A 856 23.40 -9.22 -43.27
N ILE A 857 22.48 -9.46 -44.21
CA ILE A 857 21.04 -9.64 -43.91
C ILE A 857 20.82 -10.89 -43.05
N THR A 858 21.46 -12.02 -43.37
CA THR A 858 21.35 -13.22 -42.53
C THR A 858 21.86 -12.99 -41.12
N GLN A 859 22.95 -12.24 -40.97
CA GLN A 859 23.51 -11.89 -39.67
C GLN A 859 22.61 -10.89 -38.88
N PHE A 860 21.98 -9.94 -39.56
CA PHE A 860 21.01 -9.03 -38.95
C PHE A 860 19.76 -9.78 -38.42
N ILE A 861 19.26 -10.75 -39.18
CA ILE A 861 18.15 -11.61 -38.74
C ILE A 861 18.57 -12.46 -37.53
N GLN A 862 19.79 -13.00 -37.52
CA GLN A 862 20.33 -13.72 -36.36
C GLN A 862 20.43 -12.83 -35.11
N ALA A 863 20.83 -11.57 -35.26
CA ALA A 863 20.94 -10.60 -34.16
C ALA A 863 19.57 -10.20 -33.56
N ASN A 864 18.50 -10.24 -34.36
CA ASN A 864 17.13 -9.95 -33.90
C ASN A 864 16.31 -11.22 -33.62
N SER A 865 16.95 -12.39 -33.66
CA SER A 865 16.25 -13.67 -33.57
C SER A 865 15.51 -13.86 -32.25
N TRP A 866 16.08 -13.42 -31.13
CA TRP A 866 15.44 -13.47 -29.81
C TRP A 866 14.08 -12.75 -29.80
N ASP A 867 14.06 -11.47 -30.18
CA ASP A 867 12.85 -10.62 -30.18
C ASP A 867 11.79 -11.11 -31.17
N LEU A 868 12.20 -11.47 -32.38
CA LEU A 868 11.30 -12.00 -33.43
C LEU A 868 10.67 -13.33 -33.02
N LEU A 869 11.47 -14.29 -32.56
CA LEU A 869 10.98 -15.60 -32.14
C LEU A 869 10.08 -15.50 -30.91
N PHE A 870 10.43 -14.64 -29.94
CA PHE A 870 9.59 -14.40 -28.77
C PHE A 870 8.19 -13.92 -29.16
N LYS A 871 8.09 -12.89 -30.02
CA LYS A 871 6.80 -12.36 -30.50
C LYS A 871 5.97 -13.40 -31.25
N VAL A 872 6.61 -14.19 -32.11
CA VAL A 872 5.95 -15.26 -32.87
C VAL A 872 5.41 -16.34 -31.94
N PHE A 873 6.22 -16.85 -31.02
CA PHE A 873 5.80 -17.90 -30.10
C PHE A 873 4.76 -17.42 -29.10
N LEU A 874 4.86 -16.17 -28.63
CA LEU A 874 3.88 -15.57 -27.72
C LEU A 874 2.51 -15.45 -28.39
N PHE A 875 2.47 -14.98 -29.64
CA PHE A 875 1.24 -14.95 -30.44
C PHE A 875 0.65 -16.35 -30.66
N LEU A 876 1.47 -17.33 -31.05
CA LEU A 876 1.01 -18.70 -31.28
C LEU A 876 0.46 -19.37 -30.02
N HIS A 877 0.98 -19.04 -28.84
CA HIS A 877 0.52 -19.58 -27.57
C HIS A 877 -0.79 -18.94 -27.08
N SER A 878 -1.00 -17.66 -27.39
CA SER A 878 -2.10 -16.83 -26.86
C SER A 878 -3.28 -16.65 -27.83
N SER A 879 -3.26 -17.28 -29.01
CA SER A 879 -4.21 -16.96 -30.08
C SER A 879 -5.65 -17.37 -29.76
N GLN A 880 -6.45 -16.43 -29.26
CA GLN A 880 -7.91 -16.52 -29.17
C GLN A 880 -8.64 -15.51 -30.07
N GLN A 881 -7.91 -14.73 -30.87
CA GLN A 881 -8.50 -13.76 -31.80
C GLN A 881 -9.28 -14.44 -32.93
N GLN A 882 -10.25 -13.77 -33.53
CA GLN A 882 -10.96 -14.20 -34.75
C GLN A 882 -10.86 -13.12 -35.84
N GLY A 883 -10.73 -13.52 -37.11
CA GLY A 883 -10.84 -12.63 -38.28
C GLY A 883 -9.57 -12.42 -39.12
N LEU A 884 -9.62 -11.46 -40.05
CA LEU A 884 -8.55 -11.16 -41.02
C LEU A 884 -7.19 -10.86 -40.38
N ARG A 885 -7.18 -10.18 -39.23
CA ARG A 885 -5.97 -9.83 -38.50
C ARG A 885 -5.21 -11.07 -38.03
N GLN A 886 -5.94 -12.05 -37.48
CA GLN A 886 -5.36 -13.32 -37.05
C GLN A 886 -4.78 -14.09 -38.24
N ASN A 887 -5.50 -14.16 -39.35
CA ASN A 887 -5.02 -14.82 -40.57
C ASN A 887 -3.72 -14.19 -41.09
N LEU A 888 -3.66 -12.86 -41.14
CA LEU A 888 -2.45 -12.12 -41.50
C LEU A 888 -1.29 -12.42 -40.54
N SER A 889 -1.55 -12.39 -39.23
CA SER A 889 -0.55 -12.71 -38.21
C SER A 889 -0.04 -14.16 -38.33
N ILE A 890 -0.91 -15.13 -38.61
CA ILE A 890 -0.52 -16.53 -38.84
C ILE A 890 0.37 -16.66 -40.08
N VAL A 891 0.02 -15.98 -41.18
CA VAL A 891 0.86 -15.97 -42.40
C VAL A 891 2.24 -15.36 -42.11
N ILE A 892 2.29 -14.25 -41.38
CA ILE A 892 3.56 -13.61 -40.98
C ILE A 892 4.38 -14.56 -40.09
N CYS A 893 3.76 -15.21 -39.09
CA CYS A 893 4.43 -16.22 -38.27
C CYS A 893 5.01 -17.35 -39.11
N PHE A 894 4.25 -17.89 -40.06
CA PHE A 894 4.71 -18.96 -40.93
C PHE A 894 5.90 -18.52 -41.80
N ILE A 895 5.87 -17.29 -42.34
CA ILE A 895 6.99 -16.71 -43.09
C ILE A 895 8.24 -16.62 -42.20
N ILE A 896 8.11 -16.07 -40.98
CA ILE A 896 9.25 -15.92 -40.05
C ILE A 896 9.82 -17.30 -39.69
N LEU A 897 8.98 -18.27 -39.35
CA LEU A 897 9.40 -19.63 -39.02
C LEU A 897 10.05 -20.35 -40.21
N LEU A 898 9.55 -20.17 -41.43
CA LEU A 898 10.18 -20.71 -42.63
C LEU A 898 11.56 -20.09 -42.89
N ILE A 899 11.70 -18.77 -42.70
CA ILE A 899 12.99 -18.09 -42.85
C ILE A 899 13.99 -18.61 -41.83
N THR A 900 13.61 -18.72 -40.55
CA THR A 900 14.50 -19.23 -39.49
C THR A 900 14.86 -20.69 -39.72
N ALA A 901 13.90 -21.53 -40.10
CA ALA A 901 14.15 -22.93 -40.47
C ALA A 901 15.07 -23.05 -41.69
N LYS A 902 14.87 -22.21 -42.72
CA LYS A 902 15.74 -22.18 -43.91
C LYS A 902 17.17 -21.75 -43.57
N ILE A 903 17.34 -20.79 -42.67
CA ILE A 903 18.67 -20.39 -42.17
C ILE A 903 19.32 -21.59 -41.46
N MET A 904 18.62 -22.27 -40.55
CA MET A 904 19.14 -23.48 -39.88
C MET A 904 19.49 -24.60 -40.87
N ILE A 905 18.64 -24.88 -41.87
CA ILE A 905 18.86 -25.94 -42.84
C ILE A 905 20.01 -25.58 -43.80
N ASN A 906 20.14 -24.33 -44.22
CA ASN A 906 21.20 -23.91 -45.15
C ASN A 906 22.58 -23.92 -44.50
N THR A 907 22.70 -23.53 -43.22
CA THR A 907 23.95 -23.68 -42.46
C THR A 907 24.30 -25.15 -42.26
N PHE A 908 23.30 -26.02 -42.11
CA PHE A 908 23.50 -27.48 -42.05
C PHE A 908 23.80 -28.12 -43.41
N ARG A 909 23.19 -27.69 -44.52
CA ARG A 909 23.39 -28.27 -45.87
C ARG A 909 24.70 -27.87 -46.55
N GLY A 910 25.43 -26.89 -46.03
CA GLY A 910 26.82 -26.61 -46.44
C GLY A 910 27.78 -27.79 -46.24
N GLN A 911 27.32 -28.90 -45.67
CA GLN A 911 28.08 -30.07 -45.19
C GLN A 911 28.55 -31.11 -46.24
N PHE A 912 28.36 -30.93 -47.55
CA PHE A 912 28.79 -31.95 -48.55
C PHE A 912 29.70 -31.46 -49.68
N LYS A 913 30.21 -30.22 -49.62
CA LYS A 913 31.30 -29.78 -50.51
C LYS A 913 32.58 -29.62 -49.70
N LYS A 914 33.72 -30.03 -50.29
CA LYS A 914 35.07 -29.96 -49.69
C LYS A 914 35.31 -28.59 -49.04
N ILE A 915 35.07 -28.49 -47.73
CA ILE A 915 35.26 -27.28 -46.93
C ILE A 915 36.17 -27.64 -45.75
N ASN A 916 37.00 -26.68 -45.35
CA ASN A 916 37.96 -26.80 -44.26
C ASN A 916 37.26 -27.17 -42.93
N ILE A 917 37.82 -28.12 -42.16
CA ILE A 917 37.27 -28.63 -40.88
C ILE A 917 36.97 -27.48 -39.91
N TYR A 918 37.79 -26.42 -39.91
CA TYR A 918 37.60 -25.25 -39.07
C TYR A 918 36.35 -24.42 -39.45
N GLN A 919 36.09 -24.24 -40.75
CA GLN A 919 34.90 -23.54 -41.25
C GLN A 919 33.61 -24.34 -40.98
N LEU A 920 33.68 -25.67 -41.09
CA LEU A 920 32.60 -26.57 -40.68
C LEU A 920 32.24 -26.40 -39.20
N LYS A 921 33.24 -26.37 -38.31
CA LYS A 921 33.02 -26.20 -36.86
C LYS A 921 32.38 -24.85 -36.49
N ASN A 922 32.74 -23.75 -37.15
CA ASN A 922 32.11 -22.44 -36.88
C ASN A 922 30.66 -22.37 -37.39
N SER A 923 30.36 -22.94 -38.56
CA SER A 923 28.98 -22.98 -39.07
C SER A 923 28.05 -23.83 -38.19
N GLN A 924 28.55 -24.95 -37.65
CA GLN A 924 27.81 -25.80 -36.70
C GLN A 924 27.46 -25.05 -35.41
N LEU A 925 28.39 -24.21 -34.92
CA LEU A 925 28.21 -23.41 -33.70
C LEU A 925 27.07 -22.40 -33.83
N GLU A 926 26.96 -21.69 -34.95
CA GLU A 926 25.86 -20.73 -35.18
C GLU A 926 24.49 -21.42 -35.18
N THR A 927 24.40 -22.59 -35.81
CA THR A 927 23.16 -23.40 -35.78
C THR A 927 22.80 -23.86 -34.38
N LEU A 928 23.80 -24.27 -33.59
CA LEU A 928 23.61 -24.69 -32.21
C LEU A 928 23.10 -23.53 -31.33
N ILE A 929 23.65 -22.33 -31.52
CA ILE A 929 23.21 -21.11 -30.83
C ILE A 929 21.75 -20.80 -31.17
N LEU A 930 21.38 -20.81 -32.46
CA LEU A 930 20.01 -20.56 -32.88
C LEU A 930 19.04 -21.63 -32.34
N PHE A 931 19.44 -22.89 -32.35
CA PHE A 931 18.67 -23.99 -31.75
C PHE A 931 18.46 -23.78 -30.25
N LYS A 932 19.52 -23.44 -29.48
CA LYS A 932 19.42 -23.11 -28.05
C LYS A 932 18.40 -22.00 -27.80
N LYS A 933 18.48 -20.89 -28.56
CA LYS A 933 17.55 -19.76 -28.45
C LYS A 933 16.11 -20.19 -28.71
N THR A 934 15.87 -20.92 -29.79
CA THR A 934 14.51 -21.38 -30.14
C THR A 934 13.92 -22.28 -29.06
N MET A 935 14.67 -23.27 -28.56
CA MET A 935 14.19 -24.20 -27.56
C MET A 935 13.97 -23.51 -26.20
N PHE A 936 14.88 -22.61 -25.81
CA PHE A 936 14.72 -21.80 -24.61
C PHE A 936 13.42 -20.99 -24.63
N LEU A 937 13.15 -20.27 -25.73
CA LEU A 937 11.92 -19.48 -25.89
C LEU A 937 10.66 -20.34 -25.91
N ILE A 938 10.69 -21.51 -26.56
CA ILE A 938 9.56 -22.44 -26.58
C ILE A 938 9.21 -22.88 -25.16
N ILE A 939 10.20 -23.28 -24.34
CA ILE A 939 9.94 -23.67 -22.94
C ILE A 939 9.48 -22.48 -22.09
N LEU A 940 10.11 -21.33 -22.26
CA LEU A 940 9.75 -20.11 -21.56
C LEU A 940 8.28 -19.73 -21.79
N ILE A 941 7.78 -19.89 -23.02
CA ILE A 941 6.41 -19.48 -23.36
C ILE A 941 5.39 -20.60 -23.14
N ALA A 942 5.69 -21.84 -23.55
CA ALA A 942 4.72 -22.93 -23.54
C ALA A 942 4.47 -23.51 -22.14
N ILE A 943 5.43 -23.41 -21.22
CA ILE A 943 5.38 -24.05 -19.89
C ILE A 943 5.24 -22.98 -18.79
N GLN A 944 4.22 -22.12 -18.92
CA GLN A 944 3.91 -21.13 -17.89
C GLN A 944 3.07 -21.73 -16.74
N VAL A 945 2.36 -22.83 -16.94
CA VAL A 945 1.49 -23.41 -15.89
C VAL A 945 2.27 -24.22 -14.85
N GLN A 946 3.39 -24.84 -15.23
CA GLN A 946 4.18 -25.73 -14.37
C GLN A 946 5.57 -25.16 -14.10
N PRO A 947 5.76 -24.38 -13.02
CA PRO A 947 6.98 -23.59 -12.81
C PRO A 947 8.23 -24.47 -12.55
N ILE A 948 8.07 -25.57 -11.80
CA ILE A 948 9.16 -26.52 -11.51
C ILE A 948 9.69 -27.14 -12.81
N VAL A 949 8.78 -27.64 -13.66
CA VAL A 949 9.12 -28.28 -14.93
C VAL A 949 9.81 -27.27 -15.86
N GLN A 950 9.33 -26.03 -15.88
CA GLN A 950 9.94 -24.95 -16.64
C GLN A 950 11.40 -24.72 -16.23
N CYS A 951 11.67 -24.53 -14.93
CA CYS A 951 13.03 -24.30 -14.43
C CYS A 951 13.99 -25.46 -14.78
N ILE A 952 13.56 -26.72 -14.58
CA ILE A 952 14.38 -27.91 -14.89
C ILE A 952 14.72 -27.97 -16.39
N LEU A 953 13.72 -27.77 -17.26
CA LEU A 953 13.92 -27.85 -18.71
C LEU A 953 14.80 -26.71 -19.24
N LEU A 954 14.65 -25.49 -18.70
CA LEU A 954 15.52 -24.36 -19.05
C LEU A 954 16.97 -24.65 -18.67
N SER A 955 17.22 -25.11 -17.44
CA SER A 955 18.58 -25.49 -17.00
C SER A 955 19.15 -26.64 -17.82
N PHE A 956 18.33 -27.64 -18.16
CA PHE A 956 18.75 -28.82 -18.92
C PHE A 956 19.23 -28.47 -20.34
N ILE A 957 18.53 -27.58 -21.06
CA ILE A 957 18.96 -27.14 -22.40
C ILE A 957 20.29 -26.40 -22.34
N LEU A 958 20.45 -25.52 -21.37
CA LEU A 958 21.69 -24.77 -21.20
C LEU A 958 22.86 -25.70 -20.86
N PHE A 959 22.61 -26.72 -20.05
CA PHE A 959 23.59 -27.77 -19.74
C PHE A 959 23.98 -28.58 -20.97
N ILE A 960 23.02 -29.01 -21.80
CA ILE A 960 23.30 -29.71 -23.07
C ILE A 960 24.15 -28.83 -23.99
N TYR A 961 23.81 -27.54 -24.10
CA TYR A 961 24.55 -26.60 -24.92
C TYR A 961 26.02 -26.47 -24.47
N VAL A 962 26.26 -26.23 -23.17
CA VAL A 962 27.62 -26.14 -22.62
C VAL A 962 28.37 -27.47 -22.74
N GLY A 963 27.70 -28.61 -22.50
CA GLY A 963 28.30 -29.94 -22.69
C GLY A 963 28.72 -30.21 -24.13
N PHE A 964 27.90 -29.80 -25.11
CA PHE A 964 28.24 -29.89 -26.53
C PHE A 964 29.46 -29.01 -26.88
N LEU A 965 29.53 -27.80 -26.32
CA LEU A 965 30.66 -26.89 -26.50
C LEU A 965 31.97 -27.51 -25.99
N LEU A 966 31.97 -28.05 -24.78
CA LEU A 966 33.16 -28.62 -24.14
C LEU A 966 33.64 -29.93 -24.79
N THR A 967 32.73 -30.72 -25.37
CA THR A 967 33.06 -32.00 -26.00
C THR A 967 33.58 -31.85 -27.43
N ASN A 968 33.04 -30.91 -28.22
CA ASN A 968 33.32 -30.81 -29.66
C ASN A 968 34.35 -29.73 -30.03
N TYR A 969 34.64 -28.79 -29.14
CA TYR A 969 35.56 -27.69 -29.36
C TYR A 969 36.76 -27.76 -28.40
N LYS A 970 37.93 -27.32 -28.89
CA LYS A 970 39.13 -27.23 -28.05
C LYS A 970 38.98 -26.07 -27.07
N LEU A 971 39.43 -26.27 -25.84
CA LEU A 971 39.45 -25.24 -24.81
C LEU A 971 40.40 -24.10 -25.23
N ASP A 972 39.85 -23.04 -25.79
CA ASP A 972 40.53 -21.78 -26.07
C ASP A 972 39.91 -20.64 -25.24
N PHE A 973 40.57 -19.48 -25.26
CA PHE A 973 40.14 -18.34 -24.45
C PHE A 973 38.72 -17.85 -24.81
N ASP A 974 38.34 -17.93 -26.08
CA ASP A 974 37.00 -17.54 -26.53
C ASP A 974 35.92 -18.53 -26.06
N LEU A 975 36.21 -19.83 -26.02
CA LEU A 975 35.32 -20.84 -25.45
C LEU A 975 35.17 -20.69 -23.93
N ILE A 976 36.26 -20.34 -23.22
CA ILE A 976 36.22 -20.06 -21.78
C ILE A 976 35.30 -18.86 -21.49
N LEU A 977 35.39 -17.78 -22.27
CA LEU A 977 34.50 -16.63 -22.09
C LEU A 977 33.03 -16.97 -22.40
N LYS A 978 32.77 -17.77 -23.43
CA LYS A 978 31.40 -18.24 -23.76
C LYS A 978 30.82 -19.14 -22.67
N THR A 979 31.63 -20.01 -22.08
CA THR A 979 31.17 -20.85 -20.95
C THR A 979 30.98 -20.04 -19.68
N TRP A 980 31.82 -19.03 -19.42
CA TRP A 980 31.63 -18.06 -18.34
C TRP A 980 30.29 -17.31 -18.50
N THR A 981 29.85 -16.93 -19.70
CA THR A 981 28.53 -16.28 -19.82
C THR A 981 27.35 -17.21 -19.50
N GLU A 982 27.49 -18.51 -19.73
CA GLU A 982 26.38 -19.48 -19.65
C GLU A 982 26.24 -20.14 -18.28
N ILE A 983 27.36 -20.46 -17.61
CA ILE A 983 27.37 -21.14 -16.30
C ILE A 983 26.57 -20.36 -15.23
N PRO A 984 26.73 -19.04 -15.06
CA PRO A 984 25.95 -18.27 -14.10
C PRO A 984 24.45 -18.31 -14.39
N VAL A 985 24.04 -18.39 -15.66
CA VAL A 985 22.62 -18.49 -16.05
C VAL A 985 22.07 -19.90 -15.78
N ILE A 986 22.88 -20.95 -15.93
CA ILE A 986 22.51 -22.30 -15.48
C ILE A 986 22.26 -22.31 -13.97
N LEU A 987 23.17 -21.72 -13.19
CA LEU A 987 23.00 -21.60 -11.74
C LEU A 987 21.76 -20.76 -11.38
N PHE A 988 21.56 -19.64 -12.06
CA PHE A 988 20.37 -18.80 -11.89
C PHE A 988 19.07 -19.60 -12.09
N THR A 989 18.94 -20.30 -13.23
CA THR A 989 17.74 -21.09 -13.54
C THR A 989 17.51 -22.27 -12.58
N LEU A 990 18.56 -22.89 -12.05
CA LEU A 990 18.44 -23.92 -11.02
C LEU A 990 17.97 -23.35 -9.68
N ILE A 991 18.52 -22.20 -9.27
CA ILE A 991 18.13 -21.56 -8.00
C ILE A 991 16.67 -21.08 -8.04
N ASN A 992 16.11 -20.79 -9.21
CA ASN A 992 14.69 -20.43 -9.36
C ASN A 992 13.71 -21.51 -8.86
N LEU A 993 14.15 -22.77 -8.72
CA LEU A 993 13.34 -23.79 -8.06
C LEU A 993 12.96 -23.39 -6.62
N SER A 994 13.81 -22.63 -5.93
CA SER A 994 13.55 -22.11 -4.58
C SER A 994 12.42 -21.07 -4.49
N PHE A 995 11.99 -20.52 -5.63
CA PHE A 995 10.93 -19.53 -5.74
C PHE A 995 9.62 -20.09 -6.32
N CYS A 996 9.53 -21.42 -6.46
CA CYS A 996 8.27 -22.09 -6.79
C CYS A 996 7.41 -22.23 -5.52
N ASP A 997 6.08 -22.12 -5.66
CA ASP A 997 5.14 -22.16 -4.53
C ASP A 997 5.27 -23.42 -3.67
N ASP A 998 5.56 -24.56 -4.30
CA ASP A 998 5.77 -25.84 -3.61
C ASP A 998 6.94 -25.82 -2.61
N PHE A 999 7.90 -24.90 -2.79
CA PHE A 999 9.07 -24.75 -1.92
C PHE A 999 8.91 -23.70 -0.81
N GLU A 1000 7.79 -22.94 -0.78
CA GLU A 1000 7.54 -21.93 0.27
C GLU A 1000 7.50 -22.55 1.68
N LYS A 1001 7.16 -23.84 1.81
CA LYS A 1001 7.18 -24.56 3.10
C LYS A 1001 8.59 -24.80 3.64
N PHE A 1002 9.61 -24.85 2.77
CA PHE A 1002 10.97 -25.25 3.14
C PHE A 1002 11.93 -24.06 3.23
N ILE A 1003 11.62 -22.94 2.56
CA ILE A 1003 12.51 -21.79 2.45
C ILE A 1003 11.78 -20.55 2.95
N THR A 1004 12.32 -19.92 4.00
CA THR A 1004 11.77 -18.69 4.56
C THR A 1004 11.92 -17.51 3.59
N PRO A 1005 11.02 -16.51 3.62
CA PRO A 1005 11.13 -15.32 2.77
C PRO A 1005 12.47 -14.59 2.92
N SER A 1006 13.03 -14.53 4.13
CA SER A 1006 14.36 -13.98 4.41
C SER A 1006 15.48 -14.70 3.65
N LYS A 1007 15.42 -16.04 3.55
CA LYS A 1007 16.37 -16.83 2.74
C LYS A 1007 16.13 -16.65 1.24
N GLN A 1008 14.88 -16.50 0.80
CA GLN A 1008 14.57 -16.20 -0.60
C GLN A 1008 15.17 -14.86 -1.05
N ILE A 1009 15.10 -13.82 -0.21
CA ILE A 1009 15.73 -12.52 -0.47
C ILE A 1009 17.25 -12.67 -0.61
N LEU A 1010 17.90 -13.43 0.28
CA LEU A 1010 19.34 -13.70 0.20
C LEU A 1010 19.73 -14.43 -1.09
N LEU A 1011 18.97 -15.45 -1.49
CA LEU A 1011 19.15 -16.15 -2.76
C LEU A 1011 18.96 -15.20 -3.96
N GLY A 1012 18.04 -14.24 -3.85
CA GLY A 1012 17.84 -13.18 -4.85
C GLY A 1012 19.09 -12.30 -5.04
N PHE A 1013 19.72 -11.84 -3.96
CA PHE A 1013 20.97 -11.07 -4.06
C PHE A 1013 22.11 -11.90 -4.65
N PHE A 1014 22.20 -13.18 -4.27
CA PHE A 1014 23.18 -14.09 -4.85
C PHE A 1014 22.97 -14.27 -6.37
N GLN A 1015 21.73 -14.40 -6.82
CA GLN A 1015 21.38 -14.47 -8.24
C GLN A 1015 21.72 -13.19 -9.00
N ILE A 1016 21.49 -12.01 -8.41
CA ILE A 1016 21.89 -10.71 -8.99
C ILE A 1016 23.41 -10.70 -9.24
N CYS A 1017 24.20 -11.12 -8.24
CA CYS A 1017 25.66 -11.21 -8.37
C CYS A 1017 26.08 -12.17 -9.50
N LEU A 1018 25.41 -13.32 -9.66
CA LEU A 1018 25.68 -14.26 -10.76
C LEU A 1018 25.43 -13.63 -12.15
N LEU A 1019 24.32 -12.91 -12.30
CA LEU A 1019 23.99 -12.26 -13.57
C LEU A 1019 24.97 -11.14 -13.92
N ILE A 1020 25.34 -10.30 -12.94
CA ILE A 1020 26.36 -9.26 -13.13
C ILE A 1020 27.72 -9.89 -13.47
N LEU A 1021 28.11 -11.01 -12.82
CA LEU A 1021 29.35 -11.73 -13.12
C LEU A 1021 29.42 -12.15 -14.60
N SER A 1022 28.30 -12.59 -15.17
CA SER A 1022 28.26 -13.01 -16.58
C SER A 1022 28.46 -11.86 -17.58
N LEU A 1023 28.15 -10.61 -17.18
CA LEU A 1023 28.38 -9.42 -18.02
C LEU A 1023 29.85 -8.98 -18.09
N PHE A 1024 30.72 -9.46 -17.19
CA PHE A 1024 32.15 -9.14 -17.25
C PHE A 1024 32.89 -9.86 -18.39
N ALA A 1025 32.43 -11.04 -18.80
CA ALA A 1025 33.05 -11.80 -19.89
C ALA A 1025 33.13 -11.01 -21.23
N PRO A 1026 32.05 -10.37 -21.74
CA PRO A 1026 32.15 -9.54 -22.93
C PRO A 1026 33.05 -8.30 -22.73
N ILE A 1027 33.11 -7.72 -21.53
CA ILE A 1027 34.01 -6.60 -21.20
C ILE A 1027 35.49 -7.04 -21.32
N ILE A 1028 35.82 -8.20 -20.77
CA ILE A 1028 37.17 -8.79 -20.86
C ILE A 1028 37.53 -9.06 -22.32
N LYS A 1029 36.61 -9.63 -23.10
CA LYS A 1029 36.82 -9.88 -24.54
C LYS A 1029 37.11 -8.59 -25.30
N LEU A 1030 36.31 -7.56 -25.06
CA LEU A 1030 36.39 -6.29 -25.76
C LEU A 1030 37.66 -5.52 -25.39
N SER A 1031 38.02 -5.50 -24.10
CA SER A 1031 39.25 -4.89 -23.61
C SER A 1031 40.51 -5.58 -24.17
N LEU A 1032 40.53 -6.91 -24.27
CA LEU A 1032 41.64 -7.66 -24.87
C LEU A 1032 41.77 -7.40 -26.37
N LYS A 1033 40.67 -7.42 -27.14
CA LYS A 1033 40.71 -7.08 -28.56
C LYS A 1033 41.17 -5.64 -28.80
N PHE A 1034 40.70 -4.70 -27.98
CA PHE A 1034 41.13 -3.31 -28.03
C PHE A 1034 42.63 -3.17 -27.72
N TYR A 1035 43.12 -3.86 -26.68
CA TYR A 1035 44.54 -3.88 -26.32
C TYR A 1035 45.41 -4.46 -27.45
N GLN A 1036 44.98 -5.56 -28.09
CA GLN A 1036 45.68 -6.14 -29.22
C GLN A 1036 45.80 -5.16 -30.40
N LYS A 1037 44.71 -4.46 -30.75
CA LYS A 1037 44.73 -3.42 -31.80
C LYS A 1037 45.67 -2.27 -31.45
N LEU A 1038 45.67 -1.81 -30.19
CA LEU A 1038 46.61 -0.79 -29.72
C LEU A 1038 48.08 -1.25 -29.84
N ARG A 1039 48.37 -2.50 -29.47
CA ARG A 1039 49.72 -3.09 -29.55
C ARG A 1039 50.21 -3.20 -30.99
N ILE A 1040 49.35 -3.64 -31.92
CA ILE A 1040 49.69 -3.72 -33.35
C ILE A 1040 49.95 -2.32 -33.91
N SER A 1041 49.14 -1.33 -33.53
CA SER A 1041 49.33 0.07 -33.95
C SER A 1041 50.66 0.65 -33.41
N ARG A 1042 51.05 0.34 -32.17
CA ARG A 1042 52.36 0.72 -31.61
C ARG A 1042 53.52 0.06 -32.37
N LYS A 1043 53.47 -1.26 -32.60
CA LYS A 1043 54.51 -1.98 -33.37
C LYS A 1043 54.65 -1.46 -34.81
N GLN A 1044 53.55 -1.09 -35.46
CA GLN A 1044 53.60 -0.47 -36.79
C GLN A 1044 54.22 0.93 -36.76
N ARG A 1045 53.95 1.73 -35.72
CA ARG A 1045 54.61 3.03 -35.51
C ARG A 1045 56.11 2.88 -35.26
N GLU A 1046 56.51 1.92 -34.43
CA GLU A 1046 57.93 1.61 -34.16
C GLU A 1046 58.66 1.16 -35.42
N LYS A 1047 58.06 0.28 -36.25
CA LYS A 1047 58.61 -0.11 -37.57
C LYS A 1047 58.75 1.10 -38.52
N GLN A 1048 57.76 2.00 -38.55
CA GLN A 1048 57.84 3.22 -39.37
C GLN A 1048 58.90 4.21 -38.85
N GLN A 1049 59.12 4.27 -37.53
CA GLN A 1049 60.19 5.06 -36.91
C GLN A 1049 61.57 4.48 -37.25
N MET A 1050 61.73 3.15 -37.18
CA MET A 1050 62.96 2.46 -37.57
C MET A 1050 63.27 2.59 -39.07
N MET A 1051 62.27 2.57 -39.96
CA MET A 1051 62.48 2.87 -41.38
C MET A 1051 62.87 4.33 -41.63
N LYS A 1052 62.38 5.28 -40.83
CA LYS A 1052 62.78 6.68 -40.92
C LYS A 1052 64.21 6.91 -40.44
N THR A 1053 64.63 6.30 -39.33
CA THR A 1053 66.01 6.38 -38.86
C THR A 1053 66.97 5.67 -39.82
N ALA A 1054 66.59 4.54 -40.41
CA ALA A 1054 67.37 3.87 -41.46
C ALA A 1054 67.55 4.75 -42.71
N LYS A 1055 66.49 5.43 -43.17
CA LYS A 1055 66.59 6.41 -44.28
C LYS A 1055 67.45 7.63 -43.94
N ILE A 1056 67.41 8.11 -42.70
CA ILE A 1056 68.28 9.20 -42.24
C ILE A 1056 69.76 8.75 -42.21
N PHE A 1057 70.02 7.50 -41.81
CA PHE A 1057 71.36 6.90 -41.86
C PHE A 1057 71.88 6.67 -43.29
N GLU A 1058 71.01 6.34 -44.26
CA GLU A 1058 71.39 6.29 -45.68
C GLU A 1058 71.68 7.69 -46.26
N ILE A 1059 70.92 8.71 -45.86
CA ILE A 1059 71.14 10.10 -46.30
C ILE A 1059 72.40 10.72 -45.66
N LEU A 1060 72.82 10.28 -44.47
CA LEU A 1060 74.07 10.69 -43.83
C LEU A 1060 75.31 9.93 -44.35
N LYS A 1061 75.10 8.89 -45.17
CA LYS A 1061 76.17 8.10 -45.83
C LYS A 1061 76.49 8.59 -47.24
N TRP A 1062 75.61 9.42 -47.81
CA TRP A 1062 75.84 10.25 -49.00
C TRP A 1062 76.33 11.63 -48.55
#